data_AF-A0AA35PYH1-F1
#
_entry.id   AF-A0AA35PYH1-F1
#
_cell.length_a   1.000
_cell.length_b   1.000
_cell.length_c   1.000
_cell.angle_alpha   90.00
_cell.angle_beta   90.00
_cell.angle_gamma   90.00
#
_symmetry.space_group_name_H-M   'P 1'
#
loop_
_entity.id
_entity.type
_entity.pdbx_description
1 polymer ?
#
loop_
_entity_poly.entity_id
_entity_poly.type
_entity_poly.pdbx_seq_one_letter_code
_entity_poly.pdbx_strand_id
1 'polypeptide(L)'
;MAANTTVFMTPEESGRVQTTVRDLIQKRRDQRGQRWTPYDPISLIQEATSASLLQDLSCAALGLGAAPKQSQDAIIAYGIGVPYLPSTAKLQELVPMKLSDLCMETHHRGRVLSLRRVSPVVEMKSSSWAIFQGDLQNEVERLEVFLHTSQNGQNILNLGGEFLVKEPYYTLNNHGQRTIRIDHPSDLVISTFNDGPESWRRRDRSGGLQKDFTPVQRKELGNTALYDKNYAMALAHYTEGLRVLIMQDDDSSSFLKHDLYRNRSHVNLILERYDAAIADALESLTHGEDGSQKDLDAKAYFRAGTAAYRLSNFRDAKDYFNEQLKLLPGNRLANAYLERIEVREHEMSDGAHDMDKALRSLSKTKGRLDAADFVRRTKVKNSPVSGKGLFAAEGIEPDDIIMCEKAFCVVWGNENEAFSALTCDVRDDAAIRVFPAGLHQAVVQKLMNSSSQIEEVLDLFGDYEGLGKKPCERDGVPVIDTFQIHDIVQRNAFGVGQQSEDEGYRNASTGLWIRASYINHSCIGNAKKELVGDLMIIRATRKILAGEEIMHSYDTTSEYDARMKALYLTWGFHCSCRLCVVEAQDSPAVRKKRLMLKKDADLFIERTKPTGAGIIAVNRAKRLRRSIEETYNEKNYKNLPRTALVGIEKWLQTAGCR
;
A
#
# COMPACT_ATOMS: atom_id res chain seq x y z
N MET A 1 2.78 15.35 -20.02
CA MET A 1 1.58 14.65 -19.49
C MET A 1 1.50 14.95 -18.00
N ALA A 2 0.61 15.86 -17.56
CA ALA A 2 0.49 16.23 -16.14
C ALA A 2 -0.84 16.91 -15.74
N ALA A 3 -1.77 17.16 -16.67
CA ALA A 3 -2.93 18.03 -16.37
C ALA A 3 -4.03 17.35 -15.55
N ASN A 4 -4.23 16.03 -15.64
CA ASN A 4 -5.35 15.33 -14.99
C ASN A 4 -5.05 14.69 -13.63
N THR A 5 -3.78 14.72 -13.17
CA THR A 5 -3.35 14.05 -11.93
C THR A 5 -2.95 15.01 -10.79
N THR A 6 -2.97 16.32 -11.04
CA THR A 6 -2.59 17.31 -10.03
C THR A 6 -3.83 17.86 -9.33
N VAL A 7 -3.91 17.68 -8.01
CA VAL A 7 -4.96 18.30 -7.19
C VAL A 7 -4.61 19.79 -7.04
N PHE A 8 -5.41 20.66 -7.64
CA PHE A 8 -5.33 22.10 -7.39
C PHE A 8 -6.32 22.48 -6.30
N MET A 9 -5.83 22.67 -5.08
CA MET A 9 -6.61 23.31 -4.02
C MET A 9 -6.36 24.81 -4.04
N THR A 10 -7.40 25.61 -3.91
CA THR A 10 -7.24 27.04 -3.66
C THR A 10 -6.60 27.28 -2.29
N PRO A 11 -5.91 28.42 -2.07
CA PRO A 11 -5.43 28.79 -0.74
C PRO A 11 -6.54 28.83 0.31
N GLU A 12 -7.75 29.22 -0.09
CA GLU A 12 -8.95 29.25 0.77
C GLU A 12 -9.39 27.86 1.20
N GLU A 13 -9.50 26.90 0.26
CA GLU A 13 -9.82 25.51 0.58
C GLU A 13 -8.76 24.85 1.45
N SER A 14 -7.48 25.11 1.15
CA SER A 14 -6.35 24.62 1.93
C SER A 14 -6.42 25.15 3.37
N GLY A 15 -6.65 26.45 3.53
CA GLY A 15 -6.85 27.09 4.83
C GLY A 15 -8.03 26.49 5.60
N ARG A 16 -9.17 26.24 4.93
CA ARG A 16 -10.35 25.63 5.54
C ARG A 16 -10.06 24.22 6.07
N VAL A 17 -9.37 23.38 5.29
CA VAL A 17 -9.00 22.01 5.71
C VAL A 17 -8.06 22.06 6.91
N GLN A 18 -7.02 22.91 6.86
CA GLN A 18 -6.08 23.07 7.98
C GLN A 18 -6.77 23.55 9.26
N THR A 19 -7.64 24.57 9.17
CA THR A 19 -8.41 25.06 10.31
C THR A 19 -9.31 23.97 10.89
N THR A 20 -10.03 23.23 10.04
CA THR A 20 -10.89 22.12 10.49
C THR A 20 -10.11 21.08 11.30
N VAL A 21 -8.92 20.69 10.83
CA VAL A 21 -8.06 19.73 11.53
C VAL A 21 -7.53 20.29 12.84
N ARG A 22 -7.07 21.55 12.85
CA ARG A 22 -6.59 22.23 14.07
C ARG A 22 -7.69 22.37 15.12
N ASP A 23 -8.90 22.77 14.72
CA ASP A 23 -10.05 22.91 15.61
C ASP A 23 -10.45 21.58 16.24
N LEU A 24 -10.44 20.49 15.45
CA LEU A 24 -10.71 19.15 15.96
C LEU A 24 -9.67 18.72 17.01
N ILE A 25 -8.39 19.02 16.79
CA ILE A 25 -7.31 18.73 17.76
C ILE A 25 -7.49 19.56 19.03
N GLN A 26 -7.87 20.83 18.90
CA GLN A 26 -8.16 21.66 20.06
C GLN A 26 -9.34 21.09 20.85
N LYS A 27 -10.43 20.71 20.17
CA LYS A 27 -11.60 20.06 20.80
C LYS A 27 -11.22 18.78 21.54
N ARG A 28 -10.36 17.95 20.95
CA ARG A 28 -9.79 16.75 21.59
C ARG A 28 -9.04 17.12 22.89
N ARG A 29 -8.13 18.11 22.82
CA ARG A 29 -7.38 18.59 23.99
C ARG A 29 -8.29 19.13 25.09
N ASP A 30 -9.32 19.90 24.75
CA ASP A 30 -10.26 20.48 25.70
C ASP A 30 -11.10 19.41 26.43
N GLN A 31 -11.34 18.27 25.78
CA GLN A 31 -12.08 17.15 26.37
C GLN A 31 -11.19 16.11 27.06
N ARG A 32 -9.86 16.26 27.03
CA ARG A 32 -8.93 15.29 27.58
C ARG A 32 -9.22 14.97 29.04
N GLY A 33 -9.24 13.68 29.37
CA GLY A 33 -9.47 13.19 30.73
C GLY A 33 -10.93 13.22 31.19
N GLN A 34 -11.86 13.73 30.37
CA GLN A 34 -13.28 13.56 30.63
C GLN A 34 -13.61 12.06 30.64
N ARG A 35 -14.27 11.62 31.71
CA ARG A 35 -14.72 10.23 31.83
C ARG A 35 -15.83 9.94 30.84
N TRP A 36 -15.88 8.69 30.40
CA TRP A 36 -16.98 8.19 29.60
C TRP A 36 -18.32 8.41 30.31
N THR A 37 -19.33 8.78 29.54
CA THR A 37 -20.69 8.94 30.02
C THR A 37 -21.66 8.17 29.12
N PRO A 38 -22.65 7.47 29.69
CA PRO A 38 -23.60 6.68 28.90
C PRO A 38 -24.31 7.53 27.85
N TYR A 39 -24.40 6.99 26.63
CA TYR A 39 -25.35 7.45 25.62
C TYR A 39 -26.67 6.70 25.74
N ASP A 40 -27.73 7.24 25.15
CA ASP A 40 -28.95 6.48 24.89
C ASP A 40 -28.65 5.37 23.86
N PRO A 41 -28.73 4.08 24.23
CA PRO A 41 -28.37 3.00 23.32
C PRO A 41 -29.26 2.93 22.08
N ILE A 42 -30.55 3.28 22.24
CA ILE A 42 -31.52 3.25 21.15
C ILE A 42 -31.12 4.25 20.07
N SER A 43 -30.80 5.49 20.46
CA SER A 43 -30.38 6.54 19.54
C SER A 43 -29.12 6.17 18.73
N LEU A 44 -28.08 5.63 19.38
CA LEU A 44 -26.84 5.25 18.69
C LEU A 44 -27.04 4.08 17.72
N ILE A 45 -27.79 3.06 18.12
CA ILE A 45 -28.10 1.91 17.25
C ILE A 45 -28.95 2.36 16.06
N GLN A 46 -29.90 3.27 16.28
CA GLN A 46 -30.69 3.88 15.20
C GLN A 46 -29.81 4.70 14.25
N GLU A 47 -28.84 5.48 14.75
CA GLU A 47 -27.88 6.21 13.91
C GLU A 47 -27.12 5.26 12.97
N ALA A 48 -26.56 4.17 13.52
CA ALA A 48 -25.86 3.15 12.71
C ALA A 48 -26.80 2.47 11.70
N THR A 49 -28.01 2.12 12.12
CA THR A 49 -29.00 1.47 11.25
C THR A 49 -29.41 2.38 10.09
N SER A 50 -29.67 3.66 10.37
CA SER A 50 -30.01 4.65 9.36
C SER A 50 -28.85 4.92 8.41
N ALA A 51 -27.62 5.04 8.92
CA ALA A 51 -26.44 5.25 8.11
C ALA A 51 -26.16 4.06 7.17
N SER A 52 -26.24 2.83 7.69
CA SER A 52 -26.11 1.60 6.89
C SER A 52 -27.20 1.51 5.82
N LEU A 53 -28.46 1.81 6.16
CA LEU A 53 -29.55 1.77 5.18
C LEU A 53 -29.38 2.82 4.07
N LEU A 54 -28.95 4.04 4.42
CA LEU A 54 -28.68 5.09 3.43
C LEU A 54 -27.56 4.68 2.47
N GLN A 55 -26.55 3.97 2.97
CA GLN A 55 -25.49 3.41 2.15
C GLN A 55 -26.04 2.33 1.21
N ASP A 56 -26.83 1.38 1.71
CA ASP A 56 -27.42 0.32 0.88
C ASP A 56 -28.34 0.90 -0.20
N LEU A 57 -29.15 1.91 0.13
CA LEU A 57 -30.01 2.61 -0.82
C LEU A 57 -29.19 3.37 -1.87
N SER A 58 -28.09 4.01 -1.47
CA SER A 58 -27.17 4.66 -2.39
C SER A 58 -26.53 3.63 -3.33
N CYS A 59 -26.09 2.48 -2.82
CA CYS A 59 -25.53 1.39 -3.62
C CYS A 59 -26.55 0.79 -4.58
N ALA A 60 -27.80 0.57 -4.14
CA ALA A 60 -28.87 0.03 -4.96
C ALA A 60 -29.32 1.01 -6.07
N ALA A 61 -29.38 2.32 -5.78
CA ALA A 61 -29.69 3.35 -6.77
C ALA A 61 -28.62 3.43 -7.88
N LEU A 62 -27.36 3.14 -7.57
CA LEU A 62 -26.27 3.09 -8.54
C LEU A 62 -26.36 1.89 -9.52
N GLY A 63 -27.19 0.88 -9.22
CA GLY A 63 -27.50 -0.24 -10.12
C GLY A 63 -28.55 0.07 -11.20
N LEU A 64 -29.21 1.23 -11.12
CA LEU A 64 -30.22 1.71 -12.07
C LEU A 64 -29.83 3.10 -12.61
N GLY A 65 -28.69 3.19 -13.31
CA GLY A 65 -28.38 4.32 -14.19
C GLY A 65 -28.34 5.71 -13.54
N ALA A 66 -27.12 6.16 -13.22
CA ALA A 66 -26.68 7.50 -12.83
C ALA A 66 -26.78 7.88 -11.34
N ALA A 67 -25.61 8.17 -10.76
CA ALA A 67 -25.46 8.82 -9.45
C ALA A 67 -25.94 10.29 -9.50
N PRO A 68 -26.49 10.84 -8.40
CA PRO A 68 -26.62 12.29 -8.24
C PRO A 68 -25.22 12.91 -8.14
N LYS A 69 -24.89 13.78 -9.12
CA LYS A 69 -23.57 14.41 -9.35
C LYS A 69 -22.98 15.26 -8.21
N GLN A 70 -23.63 15.39 -7.05
CA GLN A 70 -23.24 16.40 -6.04
C GLN A 70 -22.32 15.90 -4.90
N SER A 71 -22.20 14.59 -4.63
CA SER A 71 -21.36 14.09 -3.52
C SER A 71 -20.11 13.32 -3.94
N GLN A 72 -19.97 12.94 -5.22
CA GLN A 72 -18.83 12.14 -5.70
C GLN A 72 -17.57 12.97 -5.96
N ASP A 73 -17.61 14.30 -5.86
CA ASP A 73 -16.55 15.18 -6.36
C ASP A 73 -15.50 15.70 -5.35
N ALA A 74 -15.55 15.31 -4.07
CA ALA A 74 -14.57 15.77 -3.08
C ALA A 74 -13.53 14.69 -2.76
N ILE A 75 -12.23 15.05 -2.77
CA ILE A 75 -11.19 14.18 -2.17
C ILE A 75 -11.43 14.10 -0.68
N ILE A 76 -11.30 12.90 -0.13
CA ILE A 76 -11.36 12.67 1.31
C ILE A 76 -10.16 13.36 1.96
N ALA A 77 -10.42 14.22 2.93
CA ALA A 77 -9.38 14.87 3.73
C ALA A 77 -9.44 14.40 5.19
N TYR A 78 -8.29 14.07 5.77
CA TYR A 78 -8.20 13.74 7.19
C TYR A 78 -6.86 14.19 7.79
N GLY A 79 -6.88 14.46 9.10
CA GLY A 79 -5.67 14.79 9.85
C GLY A 79 -4.88 13.53 10.20
N ILE A 80 -3.58 13.56 9.99
CA ILE A 80 -2.65 12.64 10.64
C ILE A 80 -2.35 13.27 12.00
N GLY A 81 -2.82 12.63 13.06
CA GLY A 81 -2.56 13.07 14.44
C GLY A 81 -1.10 12.87 14.83
N VAL A 82 -0.80 13.09 16.12
CA VAL A 82 0.50 12.66 16.66
C VAL A 82 0.54 11.13 16.63
N PRO A 83 1.51 10.50 15.92
CA PRO A 83 1.62 9.05 15.87
C PRO A 83 1.76 8.43 17.26
N TYR A 84 1.23 7.24 17.41
CA TYR A 84 1.34 6.46 18.63
C TYR A 84 1.55 4.98 18.27
N LEU A 85 2.25 4.27 19.15
CA LEU A 85 2.60 2.87 18.91
C LEU A 85 1.38 1.95 18.99
N PRO A 86 1.31 0.90 18.15
CA PRO A 86 0.37 -0.20 18.32
C PRO A 86 0.59 -0.93 19.64
N SER A 87 -0.40 -1.70 20.09
CA SER A 87 -0.24 -2.57 21.25
C SER A 87 0.74 -3.70 20.95
N THR A 88 1.82 -3.77 21.73
CA THR A 88 2.80 -4.87 21.68
C THR A 88 2.70 -5.83 22.87
N ALA A 89 1.76 -5.61 23.78
CA ALA A 89 1.46 -6.53 24.88
C ALA A 89 0.80 -7.81 24.34
N LYS A 90 1.08 -8.97 24.96
CA LYS A 90 0.32 -10.19 24.65
C LYS A 90 -1.07 -10.11 25.27
N LEU A 91 -2.06 -10.72 24.63
CA LEU A 91 -3.45 -10.65 25.12
C LEU A 91 -3.59 -11.12 26.57
N GLN A 92 -2.89 -12.19 26.94
CA GLN A 92 -2.88 -12.77 28.29
C GLN A 92 -2.27 -11.88 29.38
N GLU A 93 -1.49 -10.87 29.00
CA GLU A 93 -0.81 -9.94 29.92
C GLU A 93 -1.68 -8.72 30.25
N LEU A 94 -2.77 -8.51 29.49
CA LEU A 94 -3.62 -7.34 29.61
C LEU A 94 -4.67 -7.52 30.71
N VAL A 95 -4.92 -6.46 31.47
CA VAL A 95 -5.93 -6.46 32.53
C VAL A 95 -7.28 -6.02 31.97
N PRO A 96 -8.37 -6.79 32.18
CA PRO A 96 -9.70 -6.39 31.73
C PRO A 96 -10.15 -5.03 32.25
N MET A 97 -10.89 -4.28 31.42
CA MET A 97 -11.51 -3.00 31.76
C MET A 97 -12.95 -2.90 31.25
N LYS A 98 -13.70 -1.95 31.79
CA LYS A 98 -15.08 -1.66 31.38
C LYS A 98 -15.18 -0.42 30.50
N LEU A 99 -16.30 -0.24 29.81
CA LEU A 99 -16.59 0.99 29.05
C LEU A 99 -16.60 2.23 29.97
N SER A 100 -17.12 2.07 31.18
CA SER A 100 -17.14 3.13 32.21
C SER A 100 -15.77 3.57 32.71
N ASP A 101 -14.70 2.80 32.43
CA ASP A 101 -13.32 3.17 32.75
C ASP A 101 -12.69 4.09 31.69
N LEU A 102 -13.31 4.24 30.51
CA LEU A 102 -12.73 5.01 29.40
C LEU A 102 -12.61 6.50 29.74
N CYS A 103 -11.47 7.08 29.37
CA CYS A 103 -11.17 8.50 29.47
C CYS A 103 -10.85 9.08 28.09
N MET A 104 -11.39 10.27 27.79
CA MET A 104 -11.21 10.92 26.49
C MET A 104 -9.73 11.30 26.23
N GLU A 105 -9.30 11.16 24.98
CA GLU A 105 -7.91 11.32 24.52
C GLU A 105 -6.91 10.47 25.32
N THR A 106 -7.27 9.21 25.60
CA THR A 106 -6.45 8.31 26.41
C THR A 106 -6.28 6.94 25.74
N HIS A 107 -5.03 6.50 25.62
CA HIS A 107 -4.66 5.11 25.35
C HIS A 107 -4.57 4.37 26.67
N HIS A 108 -5.47 3.41 26.90
CA HIS A 108 -5.54 2.67 28.16
C HIS A 108 -4.51 1.53 28.15
N ARG A 109 -3.23 1.88 28.20
CA ARG A 109 -2.10 0.93 28.13
C ARG A 109 -2.18 -0.14 29.24
N GLY A 110 -1.82 -1.37 28.90
CA GLY A 110 -1.93 -2.55 29.78
C GLY A 110 -3.36 -3.04 30.04
N ARG A 111 -4.37 -2.51 29.33
CA ARG A 111 -5.78 -2.89 29.48
C ARG A 111 -6.33 -3.59 28.25
N VAL A 112 -7.37 -4.38 28.43
CA VAL A 112 -8.16 -4.97 27.33
C VAL A 112 -9.65 -4.76 27.57
N LEU A 113 -10.36 -4.36 26.52
CA LEU A 113 -11.80 -4.10 26.57
C LEU A 113 -12.54 -5.12 25.70
N SER A 114 -13.49 -5.86 26.30
CA SER A 114 -14.33 -6.83 25.61
C SER A 114 -15.63 -6.18 25.14
N LEU A 115 -15.96 -6.34 23.87
CA LEU A 115 -17.07 -5.66 23.21
C LEU A 115 -17.85 -6.62 22.31
N ARG A 116 -19.18 -6.47 22.30
CA ARG A 116 -20.08 -7.18 21.39
C ARG A 116 -20.75 -6.22 20.43
N ARG A 117 -20.77 -6.53 19.14
CA ARG A 117 -21.45 -5.72 18.13
C ARG A 117 -22.97 -5.80 18.29
N VAL A 118 -23.65 -4.66 18.32
CA VAL A 118 -25.11 -4.54 18.52
C VAL A 118 -25.80 -3.67 17.46
N SER A 119 -25.12 -3.39 16.34
CA SER A 119 -25.66 -2.67 15.18
C SER A 119 -25.08 -3.23 13.87
N PRO A 120 -25.66 -2.88 12.70
CA PRO A 120 -24.97 -3.12 11.43
C PRO A 120 -23.66 -2.32 11.37
N VAL A 121 -22.77 -2.74 10.45
CA VAL A 121 -21.52 -2.03 10.15
C VAL A 121 -21.82 -0.97 9.10
N VAL A 122 -21.33 0.24 9.35
CA VAL A 122 -21.37 1.34 8.39
C VAL A 122 -19.99 1.42 7.73
N GLU A 123 -19.94 1.24 6.41
CA GLU A 123 -18.69 1.16 5.67
C GLU A 123 -18.46 2.46 4.89
N MET A 124 -17.40 3.18 5.24
CA MET A 124 -16.96 4.39 4.54
C MET A 124 -15.66 4.11 3.80
N LYS A 125 -15.31 4.97 2.83
CA LYS A 125 -14.10 4.78 2.02
C LYS A 125 -12.80 4.81 2.87
N SER A 126 -12.80 5.56 3.98
CA SER A 126 -11.63 5.71 4.87
C SER A 126 -11.82 5.12 6.26
N SER A 127 -12.97 4.52 6.59
CA SER A 127 -13.19 3.89 7.89
C SER A 127 -14.41 2.98 7.88
N SER A 128 -14.57 2.16 8.91
CA SER A 128 -15.79 1.40 9.15
C SER A 128 -16.10 1.42 10.62
N TRP A 129 -17.37 1.53 10.96
CA TRP A 129 -17.78 1.65 12.36
C TRP A 129 -19.09 0.94 12.65
N ALA A 130 -19.27 0.57 13.92
CA ALA A 130 -20.51 0.03 14.45
C ALA A 130 -20.65 0.40 15.93
N ILE A 131 -21.82 0.12 16.50
CA ILE A 131 -22.09 0.27 17.92
C ILE A 131 -21.81 -1.04 18.63
N PHE A 132 -21.09 -0.94 19.73
CA PHE A 132 -20.66 -2.05 20.55
C PHE A 132 -21.16 -1.90 21.97
N GLN A 133 -21.58 -3.01 22.55
CA GLN A 133 -21.99 -3.12 23.94
C GLN A 133 -20.86 -3.70 24.78
N GLY A 134 -20.63 -3.12 25.97
CA GLY A 134 -19.74 -3.65 26.99
C GLY A 134 -20.43 -4.66 27.91
N ASP A 135 -20.13 -4.55 29.20
CA ASP A 135 -20.63 -5.48 30.22
C ASP A 135 -22.12 -5.32 30.49
N LEU A 136 -22.56 -4.07 30.62
CA LEU A 136 -23.95 -3.73 30.92
C LEU A 136 -24.73 -3.42 29.64
N GLN A 137 -26.03 -3.72 29.62
CA GLN A 137 -26.89 -3.49 28.45
C GLN A 137 -27.00 -2.01 28.03
N ASN A 138 -26.83 -1.10 28.97
CA ASN A 138 -26.86 0.34 28.73
C ASN A 138 -25.47 0.94 28.44
N GLU A 139 -24.40 0.16 28.53
CA GLU A 139 -23.06 0.59 28.17
C GLU A 139 -22.83 0.26 26.70
N VAL A 140 -23.11 1.23 25.83
CA VAL A 140 -22.77 1.15 24.41
C VAL A 140 -21.87 2.31 23.99
N GLU A 141 -21.00 2.05 23.02
CA GLU A 141 -20.15 3.06 22.42
C GLU A 141 -19.86 2.72 20.96
N ARG A 142 -19.52 3.75 20.17
CA ARG A 142 -19.03 3.57 18.81
C ARG A 142 -17.60 3.02 18.84
N LEU A 143 -17.33 2.03 18.00
CA LEU A 143 -15.98 1.63 17.63
C LEU A 143 -15.78 1.91 16.13
N GLU A 144 -14.68 2.58 15.80
CA GLU A 144 -14.32 2.92 14.43
C GLU A 144 -12.94 2.37 14.09
N VAL A 145 -12.87 1.53 13.06
CA VAL A 145 -11.62 1.11 12.42
C VAL A 145 -11.29 2.08 11.31
N PHE A 146 -10.14 2.75 11.41
CA PHE A 146 -9.73 3.79 10.49
C PHE A 146 -8.74 3.25 9.46
N LEU A 147 -9.01 3.53 8.18
CA LEU A 147 -8.33 3.07 6.96
C LEU A 147 -8.27 1.54 6.79
N HIS A 148 -7.69 0.80 7.71
CA HIS A 148 -7.39 -0.62 7.58
C HIS A 148 -8.58 -1.50 7.99
N THR A 149 -9.70 -1.36 7.28
CA THR A 149 -11.00 -1.94 7.66
C THR A 149 -11.20 -3.37 7.19
N SER A 150 -10.35 -3.87 6.30
CA SER A 150 -10.47 -5.20 5.69
C SER A 150 -9.42 -6.16 6.24
N GLN A 151 -9.80 -7.42 6.41
CA GLN A 151 -8.91 -8.53 6.71
C GLN A 151 -9.40 -9.76 5.94
N ASN A 152 -8.49 -10.49 5.28
CA ASN A 152 -8.84 -11.67 4.48
C ASN A 152 -9.94 -11.41 3.43
N GLY A 153 -9.99 -10.21 2.86
CA GLY A 153 -10.95 -9.81 1.82
C GLY A 153 -12.35 -9.43 2.32
N GLN A 154 -12.56 -9.28 3.63
CA GLN A 154 -13.83 -8.86 4.22
C GLN A 154 -13.63 -7.78 5.28
N ASN A 155 -14.66 -6.97 5.53
CA ASN A 155 -14.64 -5.97 6.60
C ASN A 155 -14.48 -6.64 7.98
N ILE A 156 -13.51 -6.20 8.78
CA ILE A 156 -13.16 -6.78 10.09
C ILE A 156 -14.38 -6.78 11.03
N LEU A 157 -15.18 -5.71 11.01
CA LEU A 157 -16.35 -5.58 11.89
C LEU A 157 -17.51 -6.49 11.46
N ASN A 158 -17.55 -6.92 10.19
CA ASN A 158 -18.52 -7.90 9.71
C ASN A 158 -18.11 -9.34 10.05
N LEU A 159 -16.79 -9.62 10.06
CA LEU A 159 -16.24 -10.93 10.40
C LEU A 159 -16.52 -11.33 11.86
N GLY A 160 -16.41 -10.40 12.79
CA GLY A 160 -16.56 -10.66 14.23
C GLY A 160 -17.90 -10.21 14.82
N GLY A 161 -18.42 -10.97 15.77
CA GLY A 161 -19.55 -10.59 16.64
C GLY A 161 -19.11 -10.06 17.98
N GLU A 162 -17.98 -10.57 18.47
CA GLU A 162 -17.34 -10.16 19.71
C GLU A 162 -15.85 -9.90 19.46
N PHE A 163 -15.34 -8.88 20.14
CA PHE A 163 -14.01 -8.35 19.94
C PHE A 163 -13.34 -8.05 21.26
N LEU A 164 -12.02 -8.19 21.28
CA LEU A 164 -11.14 -7.70 22.33
C LEU A 164 -10.31 -6.56 21.75
N VAL A 165 -10.42 -5.38 22.36
CA VAL A 165 -9.61 -4.20 22.00
C VAL A 165 -8.44 -4.12 22.95
N LYS A 166 -7.23 -4.29 22.44
CA LYS A 166 -5.97 -4.16 23.18
C LYS A 166 -5.66 -2.69 23.36
N GLU A 167 -5.37 -2.28 24.59
CA GLU A 167 -4.96 -0.91 24.95
C GLU A 167 -5.83 0.21 24.33
N PRO A 168 -7.17 0.16 24.52
CA PRO A 168 -8.13 0.94 23.73
C PRO A 168 -7.85 2.44 23.75
N TYR A 169 -7.99 3.06 22.57
CA TYR A 169 -7.90 4.50 22.40
C TYR A 169 -9.29 5.14 22.30
N TYR A 170 -9.68 5.92 23.31
CA TYR A 170 -10.96 6.64 23.30
C TYR A 170 -10.75 8.11 22.98
N THR A 171 -11.38 8.58 21.90
CA THR A 171 -11.10 9.88 21.26
C THR A 171 -12.33 10.42 20.51
N LEU A 172 -12.18 11.56 19.84
CA LEU A 172 -13.13 12.05 18.85
C LEU A 172 -12.74 11.61 17.43
N ASN A 173 -13.69 11.14 16.64
CA ASN A 173 -13.48 10.86 15.21
C ASN A 173 -13.29 12.15 14.38
N ASN A 174 -13.14 12.00 13.07
CA ASN A 174 -12.94 13.14 12.15
C ASN A 174 -14.17 14.07 12.05
N HIS A 175 -15.32 13.64 12.55
CA HIS A 175 -16.56 14.44 12.64
C HIS A 175 -16.79 15.01 14.05
N GLY A 176 -15.82 14.85 14.97
CA GLY A 176 -15.90 15.36 16.34
C GLY A 176 -16.88 14.61 17.24
N GLN A 177 -17.22 13.36 16.91
CA GLN A 177 -18.06 12.44 17.69
C GLN A 177 -17.18 11.47 18.49
N ARG A 178 -17.63 11.07 19.69
CA ARG A 178 -16.90 10.14 20.57
C ARG A 178 -16.80 8.74 19.93
N THR A 179 -15.66 8.10 20.06
CA THR A 179 -15.42 6.77 19.50
C THR A 179 -14.24 6.07 20.18
N ILE A 180 -14.27 4.74 20.21
CA ILE A 180 -13.09 3.90 20.39
C ILE A 180 -12.45 3.76 19.00
N ARG A 181 -11.26 4.33 18.80
CA ARG A 181 -10.60 4.40 17.51
C ARG A 181 -9.54 3.30 17.38
N ILE A 182 -9.57 2.56 16.27
CA ILE A 182 -8.59 1.55 15.90
C ILE A 182 -7.85 2.05 14.66
N ASP A 183 -6.62 2.57 14.82
CA ASP A 183 -5.74 2.91 13.69
C ASP A 183 -4.77 1.77 13.33
N HIS A 184 -4.52 0.85 14.26
CA HIS A 184 -3.66 -0.33 14.08
C HIS A 184 -4.49 -1.62 14.08
N PRO A 185 -4.55 -2.38 12.98
CA PRO A 185 -5.35 -3.61 12.89
C PRO A 185 -5.04 -4.65 13.97
N SER A 186 -3.78 -4.73 14.41
CA SER A 186 -3.34 -5.68 15.45
C SER A 186 -3.93 -5.42 16.84
N ASP A 187 -4.50 -4.23 17.06
CA ASP A 187 -5.07 -3.84 18.34
C ASP A 187 -6.51 -4.36 18.51
N LEU A 188 -7.10 -4.91 17.45
CA LEU A 188 -8.45 -5.47 17.43
C LEU A 188 -8.41 -6.97 17.17
N VAL A 189 -8.84 -7.76 18.16
CA VAL A 189 -8.88 -9.22 18.08
C VAL A 189 -10.32 -9.69 18.00
N ILE A 190 -10.65 -10.54 17.03
CA ILE A 190 -11.95 -11.21 16.95
C ILE A 190 -11.95 -12.39 17.92
N SER A 191 -12.80 -12.36 18.94
CA SER A 191 -12.97 -13.49 19.86
C SER A 191 -14.03 -14.47 19.36
N THR A 192 -15.08 -13.96 18.71
CA THR A 192 -16.19 -14.74 18.18
C THR A 192 -16.50 -14.30 16.76
N PHE A 193 -16.39 -15.23 15.80
CA PHE A 193 -16.76 -15.00 14.39
C PHE A 193 -18.27 -15.11 14.17
N ASN A 194 -18.80 -14.34 13.21
CA ASN A 194 -20.22 -14.35 12.86
C ASN A 194 -20.53 -15.27 11.67
N ASP A 195 -21.75 -15.81 11.65
CA ASP A 195 -22.30 -16.54 10.50
C ASP A 195 -22.88 -15.61 9.40
N GLY A 196 -22.79 -14.29 9.57
CA GLY A 196 -23.31 -13.32 8.61
C GLY A 196 -23.53 -11.89 9.15
N PRO A 197 -23.83 -10.91 8.28
CA PRO A 197 -23.88 -9.49 8.61
C PRO A 197 -24.98 -9.13 9.62
N GLU A 198 -26.11 -9.85 9.62
CA GLU A 198 -27.28 -9.60 10.50
C GLU A 198 -27.20 -10.27 11.89
N SER A 199 -26.07 -10.92 12.19
CA SER A 199 -25.81 -11.58 13.49
C SER A 199 -25.97 -10.67 14.70
N TRP A 200 -25.78 -9.35 14.54
CA TRP A 200 -25.96 -8.35 15.60
C TRP A 200 -27.37 -8.30 16.20
N ARG A 201 -28.39 -8.78 15.47
CA ARG A 201 -29.79 -8.79 15.95
C ARG A 201 -30.08 -9.82 17.05
N ARG A 202 -29.17 -10.78 17.27
CA ARG A 202 -29.33 -11.79 18.33
C ARG A 202 -29.25 -11.07 19.68
N ARG A 203 -30.34 -11.10 20.49
CA ARG A 203 -30.46 -10.32 21.75
C ARG A 203 -29.85 -10.97 22.98
N ASP A 204 -29.57 -12.26 22.91
CA ASP A 204 -29.15 -13.02 24.09
C ASP A 204 -27.63 -12.97 24.28
N ARG A 205 -27.20 -12.65 25.52
CA ARG A 205 -25.93 -13.12 26.11
C ARG A 205 -26.01 -14.59 26.50
N SER A 206 -27.20 -15.21 26.41
CA SER A 206 -27.31 -16.65 26.55
C SER A 206 -26.37 -17.25 25.52
N GLY A 207 -25.27 -17.81 26.01
CA GLY A 207 -25.20 -19.25 25.92
C GLY A 207 -25.37 -19.79 24.51
N GLY A 208 -24.90 -19.06 23.50
CA GLY A 208 -23.75 -19.61 22.84
C GLY A 208 -22.73 -19.97 23.93
N LEU A 209 -22.95 -21.07 24.67
CA LEU A 209 -21.96 -22.12 24.65
C LEU A 209 -21.43 -22.00 23.23
N GLN A 210 -20.16 -21.67 23.06
CA GLN A 210 -19.44 -22.30 21.98
C GLN A 210 -20.12 -23.66 21.86
N LYS A 211 -20.89 -23.92 20.79
CA LYS A 211 -20.98 -25.31 20.41
C LYS A 211 -19.52 -25.58 20.25
N ASP A 212 -18.93 -26.22 21.26
CA ASP A 212 -17.52 -26.54 21.32
C ASP A 212 -17.41 -27.57 20.22
N PHE A 213 -17.38 -27.01 19.01
CA PHE A 213 -17.50 -27.77 17.81
C PHE A 213 -16.25 -28.60 17.87
N THR A 214 -16.45 -29.90 17.85
CA THR A 214 -15.33 -30.80 17.87
C THR A 214 -14.42 -30.44 16.68
N PRO A 215 -13.12 -30.72 16.74
CA PRO A 215 -12.24 -30.46 15.61
C PRO A 215 -12.76 -31.02 14.28
N VAL A 216 -13.49 -32.15 14.32
CA VAL A 216 -14.20 -32.72 13.16
C VAL A 216 -15.31 -31.80 12.66
N GLN A 217 -16.18 -31.29 13.54
CA GLN A 217 -17.23 -30.35 13.16
C GLN A 217 -16.66 -29.03 12.62
N ARG A 218 -15.56 -28.54 13.21
CA ARG A 218 -14.83 -27.38 12.69
C ARG A 218 -14.29 -27.62 11.29
N LYS A 219 -13.74 -28.81 11.02
CA LYS A 219 -13.32 -29.19 9.65
C LYS A 219 -14.48 -29.11 8.67
N GLU A 220 -15.63 -29.70 9.00
CA GLU A 220 -16.78 -29.71 8.08
C GLU A 220 -17.37 -28.31 7.85
N LEU A 221 -17.48 -27.48 8.90
CA LEU A 221 -17.88 -26.08 8.74
C LEU A 221 -16.89 -25.30 7.86
N GLY A 222 -15.59 -25.54 8.04
CA GLY A 222 -14.56 -24.97 7.19
C GLY A 222 -14.68 -25.43 5.73
N ASN A 223 -14.99 -26.70 5.49
CA ASN A 223 -15.23 -27.25 4.15
C ASN A 223 -16.45 -26.60 3.50
N THR A 224 -17.56 -26.45 4.23
CA THR A 224 -18.76 -25.74 3.76
C THR A 224 -18.43 -24.30 3.41
N ALA A 225 -17.76 -23.56 4.29
CA ALA A 225 -17.36 -22.18 4.03
C ALA A 225 -16.42 -22.06 2.83
N LEU A 226 -15.49 -23.02 2.64
CA LEU A 226 -14.62 -23.08 1.48
C LEU A 226 -15.40 -23.32 0.18
N TYR A 227 -16.39 -24.22 0.20
CA TYR A 227 -17.28 -24.48 -0.92
C TYR A 227 -18.09 -23.22 -1.30
N ASP A 228 -18.58 -22.49 -0.30
CA ASP A 228 -19.29 -21.22 -0.45
C ASP A 228 -18.36 -20.03 -0.80
N LYS A 229 -17.05 -20.28 -0.95
CA LYS A 229 -16.00 -19.27 -1.19
C LYS A 229 -15.90 -18.20 -0.10
N ASN A 230 -16.42 -18.48 1.10
CA ASN A 230 -16.21 -17.67 2.29
C ASN A 230 -14.86 -18.05 2.94
N TYR A 231 -13.77 -17.65 2.28
CA TYR A 231 -12.41 -18.03 2.67
C TYR A 231 -12.03 -17.54 4.07
N ALA A 232 -12.52 -16.38 4.50
CA ALA A 232 -12.28 -15.86 5.84
C ALA A 232 -12.89 -16.77 6.93
N MET A 233 -14.13 -17.23 6.74
CA MET A 233 -14.77 -18.18 7.66
C MET A 233 -14.15 -19.57 7.60
N ALA A 234 -13.75 -20.03 6.42
CA ALA A 234 -13.02 -21.29 6.28
C ALA A 234 -11.72 -21.27 7.09
N LEU A 235 -10.94 -20.19 6.96
CA LEU A 235 -9.72 -19.96 7.73
C LEU A 235 -9.99 -19.95 9.24
N ALA A 236 -11.03 -19.25 9.69
CA ALA A 236 -11.42 -19.17 11.10
C ALA A 236 -11.75 -20.56 11.66
N HIS A 237 -12.57 -21.35 10.96
CA HIS A 237 -12.95 -22.69 11.39
C HIS A 237 -11.79 -23.66 11.44
N TYR A 238 -10.91 -23.68 10.42
CA TYR A 238 -9.74 -24.55 10.43
C TYR A 238 -8.75 -24.16 11.54
N THR A 239 -8.56 -22.85 11.76
CA THR A 239 -7.69 -22.34 12.83
C THR A 239 -8.20 -22.74 14.20
N GLU A 240 -9.51 -22.63 14.43
CA GLU A 240 -10.11 -23.02 15.70
C GLU A 240 -10.06 -24.55 15.92
N GLY A 241 -10.29 -25.34 14.87
CA GLY A 241 -10.13 -26.80 14.94
C GLY A 241 -8.71 -27.22 15.32
N LEU A 242 -7.69 -26.56 14.75
CA LEU A 242 -6.28 -26.79 15.09
C LEU A 242 -5.96 -26.35 16.51
N ARG A 243 -6.47 -25.19 16.95
CA ARG A 243 -6.27 -24.69 18.33
C ARG A 243 -6.76 -25.72 19.35
N VAL A 244 -7.97 -26.26 19.16
CA VAL A 244 -8.54 -27.26 20.06
C VAL A 244 -7.69 -28.54 20.09
N LEU A 245 -7.26 -29.05 18.93
CA LEU A 245 -6.40 -30.24 18.87
C LEU A 245 -5.05 -30.04 19.55
N ILE A 246 -4.40 -28.91 19.32
CA ILE A 246 -3.10 -28.58 19.92
C ILE A 246 -3.22 -28.47 21.45
N MET A 247 -4.32 -27.90 21.94
CA MET A 247 -4.56 -27.81 23.39
C MET A 247 -4.89 -29.15 24.05
N GLN A 248 -5.39 -30.14 23.29
CA GLN A 248 -5.74 -31.47 23.80
C GLN A 248 -4.55 -32.43 23.87
N ASP A 249 -3.41 -32.10 23.24
CA ASP A 249 -2.18 -32.91 23.19
C ASP A 249 -2.42 -34.39 22.81
N ASP A 250 -3.39 -34.62 21.92
CA ASP A 250 -3.83 -35.95 21.53
C ASP A 250 -3.16 -36.38 20.20
N ASP A 251 -2.06 -37.13 20.32
CA ASP A 251 -1.34 -37.72 19.17
C ASP A 251 -2.19 -38.74 18.39
N SER A 252 -3.28 -39.28 18.99
CA SER A 252 -4.18 -40.21 18.28
C SER A 252 -5.01 -39.54 17.18
N SER A 253 -5.04 -38.20 17.15
CA SER A 253 -5.74 -37.37 16.17
C SER A 253 -4.86 -36.84 15.03
N SER A 254 -3.64 -37.40 14.83
CA SER A 254 -2.66 -36.91 13.84
C SER A 254 -3.23 -36.75 12.42
N PHE A 255 -4.06 -37.68 11.95
CA PHE A 255 -4.68 -37.59 10.62
C PHE A 255 -5.58 -36.35 10.47
N LEU A 256 -6.40 -36.05 11.48
CA LEU A 256 -7.28 -34.89 11.46
C LEU A 256 -6.49 -33.58 11.53
N LYS A 257 -5.40 -33.56 12.30
CA LYS A 257 -4.48 -32.44 12.39
C LYS A 257 -3.85 -32.15 11.01
N HIS A 258 -3.32 -33.17 10.33
CA HIS A 258 -2.78 -33.01 8.97
C HIS A 258 -3.84 -32.54 7.97
N ASP A 259 -5.07 -33.07 8.03
CA ASP A 259 -6.18 -32.63 7.17
C ASP A 259 -6.51 -31.15 7.36
N LEU A 260 -6.58 -30.68 8.60
CA LEU A 260 -6.85 -29.28 8.91
C LEU A 260 -5.72 -28.36 8.44
N TYR A 261 -4.46 -28.70 8.69
CA TYR A 261 -3.32 -27.98 8.12
C TYR A 261 -3.36 -27.96 6.59
N ARG A 262 -3.65 -29.10 5.97
CA ARG A 262 -3.80 -29.19 4.52
C ARG A 262 -4.90 -28.28 4.02
N ASN A 263 -6.08 -28.28 4.62
CA ASN A 263 -7.17 -27.41 4.16
C ASN A 263 -6.87 -25.93 4.42
N ARG A 264 -6.26 -25.61 5.57
CA ARG A 264 -5.87 -24.24 5.91
C ARG A 264 -4.75 -23.71 5.01
N SER A 265 -3.78 -24.54 4.60
CA SER A 265 -2.74 -24.17 3.62
C SER A 265 -3.34 -23.73 2.28
N HIS A 266 -4.41 -24.41 1.84
CA HIS A 266 -5.11 -24.05 0.60
C HIS A 266 -5.81 -22.70 0.72
N VAL A 267 -6.50 -22.47 1.84
CA VAL A 267 -7.16 -21.19 2.11
C VAL A 267 -6.15 -20.06 2.25
N ASN A 268 -5.06 -20.28 2.98
CA ASN A 268 -3.96 -19.32 3.10
C ASN A 268 -3.37 -18.96 1.74
N LEU A 269 -3.21 -19.92 0.83
CA LEU A 269 -2.74 -19.67 -0.53
C LEU A 269 -3.72 -18.78 -1.33
N ILE A 270 -5.03 -19.00 -1.20
CA ILE A 270 -6.07 -18.17 -1.84
C ILE A 270 -6.10 -16.77 -1.27
N LEU A 271 -5.94 -16.62 0.05
CA LEU A 271 -5.91 -15.36 0.77
C LEU A 271 -4.56 -14.63 0.70
N GLU A 272 -3.62 -15.13 -0.11
CA GLU A 272 -2.27 -14.57 -0.28
C GLU A 272 -1.45 -14.48 1.02
N ARG A 273 -1.73 -15.37 1.98
CA ARG A 273 -0.99 -15.55 3.23
C ARG A 273 0.12 -16.57 3.02
N TYR A 274 1.08 -16.22 2.17
CA TYR A 274 2.01 -17.20 1.60
C TYR A 274 2.94 -17.85 2.64
N ASP A 275 3.43 -17.11 3.63
CA ASP A 275 4.24 -17.70 4.71
C ASP A 275 3.44 -18.77 5.48
N ALA A 276 2.22 -18.43 5.87
CA ALA A 276 1.32 -19.35 6.55
C ALA A 276 0.91 -20.54 5.66
N ALA A 277 0.77 -20.33 4.35
CA ALA A 277 0.49 -21.39 3.39
C ALA A 277 1.64 -22.40 3.29
N ILE A 278 2.90 -21.93 3.30
CA ILE A 278 4.08 -22.80 3.31
C ILE A 278 4.13 -23.58 4.62
N ALA A 279 4.05 -22.89 5.76
CA ALA A 279 4.09 -23.52 7.08
C ALA A 279 3.02 -24.60 7.22
N ASP A 280 1.76 -24.28 6.94
CA ASP A 280 0.66 -25.25 7.02
C ASP A 280 0.79 -26.39 6.00
N ALA A 281 1.34 -26.13 4.81
CA ALA A 281 1.56 -27.19 3.84
C ALA A 281 2.58 -28.20 4.37
N LEU A 282 3.71 -27.73 4.91
CA LEU A 282 4.75 -28.60 5.46
C LEU A 282 4.29 -29.34 6.72
N GLU A 283 3.55 -28.70 7.62
CA GLU A 283 2.93 -29.34 8.80
C GLU A 283 1.88 -30.41 8.41
N SER A 284 1.36 -30.36 7.18
CA SER A 284 0.39 -31.35 6.68
C SER A 284 1.03 -32.60 6.06
N LEU A 285 2.37 -32.66 5.99
CA LEU A 285 3.09 -33.83 5.48
C LEU A 285 2.90 -35.03 6.42
N THR A 286 2.62 -36.17 5.83
CA THR A 286 2.40 -37.44 6.55
C THR A 286 3.63 -38.33 6.54
N HIS A 287 4.54 -38.12 5.57
CA HIS A 287 5.72 -38.98 5.32
C HIS A 287 5.37 -40.46 5.15
N GLY A 288 4.13 -40.72 4.73
CA GLY A 288 3.61 -42.07 4.55
C GLY A 288 4.16 -42.74 3.30
N GLU A 289 4.30 -44.06 3.34
CA GLU A 289 4.75 -44.84 2.19
C GLU A 289 3.60 -45.30 1.28
N ASP A 290 2.35 -45.23 1.78
CA ASP A 290 1.18 -45.61 1.00
C ASP A 290 0.89 -44.62 -0.15
N GLY A 291 0.21 -45.09 -1.19
CA GLY A 291 -0.05 -44.27 -2.38
C GLY A 291 -0.91 -43.02 -2.11
N SER A 292 -1.87 -43.11 -1.17
CA SER A 292 -2.76 -41.99 -0.87
C SER A 292 -2.05 -40.89 -0.07
N GLN A 293 -1.19 -41.27 0.86
CA GLN A 293 -0.37 -40.39 1.67
C GLN A 293 0.67 -39.69 0.79
N LYS A 294 1.30 -40.41 -0.13
CA LYS A 294 2.18 -39.81 -1.15
C LYS A 294 1.46 -38.77 -2.01
N ASP A 295 0.23 -39.06 -2.44
CA ASP A 295 -0.59 -38.09 -3.19
C ASP A 295 -0.93 -36.84 -2.36
N LEU A 296 -1.16 -37.01 -1.06
CA LEU A 296 -1.44 -35.90 -0.14
C LEU A 296 -0.20 -35.06 0.13
N ASP A 297 0.95 -35.69 0.33
CA ASP A 297 2.24 -35.03 0.52
C ASP A 297 2.69 -34.30 -0.76
N ALA A 298 2.45 -34.90 -1.93
CA ALA A 298 2.67 -34.23 -3.22
C ALA A 298 1.81 -32.95 -3.37
N LYS A 299 0.56 -32.96 -2.88
CA LYS A 299 -0.30 -31.76 -2.84
C LYS A 299 0.22 -30.71 -1.87
N ALA A 300 0.78 -31.12 -0.73
CA ALA A 300 1.40 -30.21 0.22
C ALA A 300 2.60 -29.49 -0.41
N TYR A 301 3.54 -30.23 -0.99
CA TYR A 301 4.69 -29.66 -1.68
C TYR A 301 4.29 -28.74 -2.85
N PHE A 302 3.26 -29.08 -3.62
CA PHE A 302 2.75 -28.19 -4.68
C PHE A 302 2.30 -26.83 -4.14
N ARG A 303 1.63 -26.82 -2.98
CA ARG A 303 1.15 -25.58 -2.34
C ARG A 303 2.30 -24.77 -1.75
N ALA A 304 3.24 -25.43 -1.07
CA ALA A 304 4.46 -24.81 -0.58
C ALA A 304 5.26 -24.19 -1.74
N GLY A 305 5.47 -24.93 -2.83
CA GLY A 305 6.15 -24.46 -4.04
C GLY A 305 5.44 -23.28 -4.70
N THR A 306 4.11 -23.31 -4.79
CA THR A 306 3.32 -22.19 -5.34
C THR A 306 3.42 -20.95 -4.46
N ALA A 307 3.32 -21.09 -3.13
CA ALA A 307 3.45 -19.98 -2.20
C ALA A 307 4.86 -19.37 -2.22
N ALA A 308 5.91 -20.21 -2.20
CA ALA A 308 7.30 -19.77 -2.29
C ALA A 308 7.57 -19.04 -3.62
N TYR A 309 7.03 -19.52 -4.74
CA TYR A 309 7.11 -18.84 -6.03
C TYR A 309 6.46 -17.45 -5.97
N ARG A 310 5.30 -17.30 -5.31
CA ARG A 310 4.60 -16.01 -5.16
C ARG A 310 5.32 -15.03 -4.24
N LEU A 311 6.14 -15.53 -3.32
CA LEU A 311 7.07 -14.74 -2.51
C LEU A 311 8.38 -14.40 -3.26
N SER A 312 8.50 -14.78 -4.54
CA SER A 312 9.74 -14.68 -5.33
C SER A 312 10.91 -15.47 -4.75
N ASN A 313 10.66 -16.41 -3.85
CA ASN A 313 11.67 -17.35 -3.33
C ASN A 313 11.77 -18.55 -4.27
N PHE A 314 12.36 -18.32 -5.43
CA PHE A 314 12.41 -19.29 -6.52
C PHE A 314 13.25 -20.52 -6.19
N ARG A 315 14.24 -20.39 -5.31
CA ARG A 315 15.06 -21.51 -4.85
C ARG A 315 14.22 -22.52 -4.06
N ASP A 316 13.56 -22.07 -3.00
CA ASP A 316 12.73 -22.95 -2.19
C ASP A 316 11.54 -23.49 -3.00
N ALA A 317 10.97 -22.67 -3.88
CA ALA A 317 9.94 -23.12 -4.80
C ALA A 317 10.40 -24.30 -5.67
N LYS A 318 11.61 -24.21 -6.24
CA LYS A 318 12.22 -25.27 -7.04
C LYS A 318 12.40 -26.55 -6.23
N ASP A 319 12.89 -26.42 -5.01
CA ASP A 319 13.10 -27.55 -4.11
C ASP A 319 11.77 -28.26 -3.78
N TYR A 320 10.72 -27.50 -3.44
CA TYR A 320 9.40 -28.07 -3.18
C TYR A 320 8.78 -28.76 -4.42
N PHE A 321 8.89 -28.16 -5.61
CA PHE A 321 8.37 -28.82 -6.83
C PHE A 321 9.16 -30.09 -7.18
N ASN A 322 10.46 -30.14 -6.87
CA ASN A 322 11.25 -31.36 -7.02
C ASN A 322 10.82 -32.44 -6.03
N GLU A 323 10.57 -32.10 -4.76
CA GLU A 323 10.01 -33.06 -3.78
C GLU A 323 8.65 -33.59 -4.23
N GLN A 324 7.78 -32.73 -4.78
CA GLN A 324 6.52 -33.17 -5.37
C GLN A 324 6.75 -34.18 -6.51
N LEU A 325 7.70 -33.94 -7.41
CA LEU A 325 7.98 -34.84 -8.55
C LEU A 325 8.61 -36.16 -8.14
N LYS A 326 9.30 -36.23 -7.00
CA LYS A 326 9.75 -37.52 -6.43
C LYS A 326 8.58 -38.39 -6.01
N LEU A 327 7.51 -37.78 -5.47
CA LEU A 327 6.30 -38.49 -5.03
C LEU A 327 5.36 -38.81 -6.18
N LEU A 328 5.20 -37.87 -7.12
CA LEU A 328 4.31 -38.00 -8.27
C LEU A 328 5.04 -37.63 -9.58
N PRO A 329 5.83 -38.57 -10.15
CA PRO A 329 6.59 -38.33 -11.36
C PRO A 329 5.71 -37.93 -12.54
N GLY A 330 6.17 -36.96 -13.35
CA GLY A 330 5.46 -36.52 -14.56
C GLY A 330 4.30 -35.56 -14.31
N ASN A 331 4.17 -34.99 -13.10
CA ASN A 331 3.16 -33.96 -12.83
C ASN A 331 3.38 -32.72 -13.74
N ARG A 332 2.43 -32.47 -14.64
CA ARG A 332 2.53 -31.39 -15.63
C ARG A 332 2.59 -29.99 -15.01
N LEU A 333 1.88 -29.76 -13.91
CA LEU A 333 1.84 -28.44 -13.27
C LEU A 333 3.16 -28.14 -12.56
N ALA A 334 3.75 -29.12 -11.87
CA ALA A 334 5.06 -28.98 -11.24
C ALA A 334 6.15 -28.68 -12.29
N ASN A 335 6.18 -29.44 -13.39
CA ASN A 335 7.11 -29.19 -14.49
C ASN A 335 6.93 -27.79 -15.10
N ALA A 336 5.68 -27.35 -15.31
CA ALA A 336 5.42 -26.00 -15.82
C ALA A 336 5.87 -24.89 -14.86
N TYR A 337 5.88 -25.12 -13.55
CA TYR A 337 6.48 -24.17 -12.60
C TYR A 337 8.00 -24.20 -12.63
N LEU A 338 8.63 -25.38 -12.77
CA LEU A 338 10.09 -25.48 -12.91
C LEU A 338 10.59 -24.74 -14.17
N GLU A 339 9.91 -24.91 -15.31
CA GLU A 339 10.22 -24.15 -16.54
C GLU A 339 10.11 -22.63 -16.33
N ARG A 340 9.11 -22.17 -15.56
CA ARG A 340 9.00 -20.74 -15.21
C ARG A 340 10.14 -20.30 -14.31
N ILE A 341 10.49 -21.10 -13.31
CA ILE A 341 11.58 -20.81 -12.38
C ILE A 341 12.91 -20.66 -13.15
N GLU A 342 13.18 -21.50 -14.15
CA GLU A 342 14.37 -21.36 -15.00
C GLU A 342 14.41 -19.99 -15.70
N VAL A 343 13.27 -19.51 -16.22
CA VAL A 343 13.16 -18.15 -16.78
C VAL A 343 13.43 -17.08 -15.73
N ARG A 344 12.88 -17.22 -14.51
CA ARG A 344 13.13 -16.29 -13.40
C ARG A 344 14.60 -16.27 -12.98
N GLU A 345 15.26 -17.43 -12.96
CA GLU A 345 16.70 -17.56 -12.68
C GLU A 345 17.53 -16.78 -13.71
N HIS A 346 17.20 -16.89 -15.01
CA HIS A 346 17.81 -16.08 -16.06
C HIS A 346 17.61 -14.58 -15.82
N GLU A 347 16.36 -14.13 -15.63
CA GLU A 347 16.03 -12.73 -15.34
C GLU A 347 16.87 -12.16 -14.18
N MET A 348 16.99 -12.88 -13.06
CA MET A 348 17.84 -12.47 -11.93
C MET A 348 19.33 -12.42 -12.27
N SER A 349 19.80 -13.37 -13.08
CA SER A 349 21.21 -13.64 -13.35
C SER A 349 21.83 -12.82 -14.49
N ASP A 350 21.04 -12.29 -15.43
CA ASP A 350 21.55 -11.51 -16.56
C ASP A 350 20.64 -10.33 -16.97
N GLY A 351 19.42 -10.27 -16.46
CA GLY A 351 18.48 -9.20 -16.77
C GLY A 351 17.71 -9.41 -18.07
N ALA A 352 17.79 -10.62 -18.67
CA ALA A 352 17.14 -11.00 -19.92
C ALA A 352 15.61 -11.14 -19.79
N HIS A 353 14.95 -10.01 -19.58
CA HIS A 353 13.49 -9.93 -19.60
C HIS A 353 13.01 -9.84 -21.05
N ASP A 354 12.15 -10.77 -21.46
CA ASP A 354 11.47 -10.71 -22.75
C ASP A 354 10.37 -9.62 -22.72
N MET A 355 10.79 -8.40 -23.06
CA MET A 355 9.91 -7.22 -23.03
C MET A 355 8.73 -7.33 -24.00
N ASP A 356 8.93 -7.98 -25.14
CA ASP A 356 7.88 -8.20 -26.12
C ASP A 356 6.80 -9.13 -25.57
N LYS A 357 7.20 -10.22 -24.90
CA LYS A 357 6.28 -11.11 -24.19
C LYS A 357 5.60 -10.40 -23.02
N ALA A 358 6.34 -9.61 -22.26
CA ALA A 358 5.78 -8.81 -21.16
C ALA A 358 4.65 -7.89 -21.67
N LEU A 359 4.92 -7.08 -22.71
CA LEU A 359 3.95 -6.18 -23.32
C LEU A 359 2.71 -6.90 -23.84
N ARG A 360 2.87 -8.03 -24.55
CA ARG A 360 1.75 -8.84 -25.03
C ARG A 360 0.89 -9.44 -23.91
N SER A 361 1.47 -9.61 -22.71
CA SER A 361 0.78 -10.23 -21.57
C SER A 361 0.04 -9.25 -20.66
N LEU A 362 0.23 -7.93 -20.82
CA LEU A 362 -0.27 -6.90 -19.90
C LEU A 362 -1.80 -6.96 -19.70
N SER A 363 -2.57 -7.10 -20.77
CA SER A 363 -4.04 -7.19 -20.68
C SER A 363 -4.47 -8.42 -19.87
N LYS A 364 -3.87 -9.59 -20.16
CA LYS A 364 -4.18 -10.86 -19.49
C LYS A 364 -3.80 -10.83 -18.00
N THR A 365 -2.71 -10.15 -17.68
CA THR A 365 -2.17 -10.06 -16.32
C THR A 365 -2.72 -8.86 -15.54
N LYS A 366 -3.57 -8.04 -16.15
CA LYS A 366 -4.04 -6.77 -15.58
C LYS A 366 -2.87 -5.94 -15.03
N GLY A 367 -1.79 -5.87 -15.81
CA GLY A 367 -0.57 -5.15 -15.45
C GLY A 367 0.37 -5.84 -14.44
N ARG A 368 0.00 -7.00 -13.85
CA ARG A 368 0.85 -7.74 -12.89
C ARG A 368 1.68 -8.82 -13.57
N LEU A 369 2.85 -8.46 -14.06
CA LEU A 369 3.69 -9.37 -14.87
C LEU A 369 4.26 -10.52 -14.05
N ASP A 370 4.39 -11.70 -14.65
CA ASP A 370 5.17 -12.80 -14.06
C ASP A 370 6.64 -12.56 -14.45
N ALA A 371 7.44 -11.99 -13.55
CA ALA A 371 8.84 -11.59 -13.74
C ALA A 371 9.60 -11.61 -12.40
N ALA A 372 10.92 -11.76 -12.43
CA ALA A 372 11.82 -11.66 -11.28
C ALA A 372 12.62 -10.37 -11.26
N ASP A 373 13.27 -10.08 -10.13
CA ASP A 373 14.10 -8.89 -9.96
C ASP A 373 15.51 -9.10 -10.52
N PHE A 374 16.01 -8.13 -11.28
CA PHE A 374 17.41 -8.03 -11.69
C PHE A 374 18.05 -6.86 -10.94
N VAL A 375 18.69 -7.13 -9.81
CA VAL A 375 19.24 -6.08 -8.93
C VAL A 375 20.71 -6.27 -8.54
N ARG A 376 21.40 -7.29 -9.08
CA ARG A 376 22.80 -7.60 -8.68
C ARG A 376 23.82 -6.52 -9.05
N ARG A 377 23.50 -5.70 -10.06
CA ARG A 377 24.33 -4.57 -10.51
C ARG A 377 24.28 -3.38 -9.55
N THR A 378 23.51 -3.48 -8.47
CA THR A 378 23.29 -2.39 -7.53
C THR A 378 23.57 -2.80 -6.09
N LYS A 379 23.96 -1.82 -5.26
CA LYS A 379 24.18 -1.99 -3.81
C LYS A 379 23.60 -0.79 -3.08
N VAL A 380 22.88 -1.04 -1.99
CA VAL A 380 22.40 0.02 -1.10
C VAL A 380 23.51 0.38 -0.10
N LYS A 381 23.79 1.68 0.06
CA LYS A 381 24.78 2.21 1.00
C LYS A 381 24.32 3.55 1.55
N ASN A 382 24.98 4.08 2.58
CA ASN A 382 24.77 5.47 2.99
C ASN A 382 25.19 6.42 1.86
N SER A 383 24.36 7.41 1.58
CA SER A 383 24.58 8.40 0.53
C SER A 383 25.14 9.69 1.11
N PRO A 384 26.09 10.35 0.42
CA PRO A 384 26.50 11.71 0.77
C PRO A 384 25.43 12.76 0.48
N VAL A 385 24.38 12.42 -0.30
CA VAL A 385 23.28 13.33 -0.63
C VAL A 385 22.20 13.29 0.45
N SER A 386 21.67 12.11 0.75
CA SER A 386 20.63 11.92 1.76
C SER A 386 20.49 10.45 2.15
N GLY A 387 20.45 10.17 3.45
CA GLY A 387 20.12 8.85 4.00
C GLY A 387 20.88 7.70 3.34
N LYS A 388 20.13 6.72 2.82
CA LYS A 388 20.64 5.63 1.98
C LYS A 388 20.46 5.97 0.50
N GLY A 389 21.36 5.48 -0.33
CA GLY A 389 21.32 5.60 -1.79
C GLY A 389 21.60 4.27 -2.47
N LEU A 390 21.24 4.18 -3.75
CA LEU A 390 21.55 3.06 -4.62
C LEU A 390 22.84 3.33 -5.41
N PHE A 391 23.78 2.41 -5.38
CA PHE A 391 25.10 2.56 -6.01
C PHE A 391 25.36 1.46 -7.02
N ALA A 392 26.07 1.77 -8.09
CA ALA A 392 26.50 0.78 -9.07
C ALA A 392 27.52 -0.19 -8.45
N ALA A 393 27.30 -1.49 -8.63
CA ALA A 393 28.21 -2.54 -8.18
C ALA A 393 29.38 -2.74 -9.16
N GLU A 394 29.17 -2.39 -10.43
CA GLU A 394 30.10 -2.53 -11.56
C GLU A 394 29.96 -1.32 -12.50
N GLY A 395 30.81 -1.23 -13.52
CA GLY A 395 30.66 -0.20 -14.57
C GLY A 395 29.49 -0.50 -15.48
N ILE A 396 28.72 0.52 -15.86
CA ILE A 396 27.51 0.40 -16.68
C ILE A 396 27.61 1.40 -17.85
N GLU A 397 27.44 0.91 -19.07
CA GLU A 397 27.50 1.74 -20.28
C GLU A 397 26.17 2.48 -20.53
N PRO A 398 26.15 3.55 -21.34
CA PRO A 398 24.91 4.24 -21.69
C PRO A 398 23.83 3.29 -22.26
N ASP A 399 22.57 3.51 -21.89
CA ASP A 399 21.36 2.74 -22.24
C ASP A 399 21.28 1.29 -21.74
N ASP A 400 22.34 0.77 -21.12
CA ASP A 400 22.30 -0.52 -20.43
C ASP A 400 21.29 -0.53 -19.27
N ILE A 401 20.74 -1.71 -19.01
CA ILE A 401 19.88 -1.96 -17.86
C ILE A 401 20.73 -1.94 -16.59
N ILE A 402 20.36 -1.04 -15.68
CA ILE A 402 20.90 -0.96 -14.32
C ILE A 402 20.20 -1.98 -13.44
N MET A 403 18.86 -1.98 -13.46
CA MET A 403 18.06 -2.96 -12.74
C MET A 403 16.66 -3.12 -13.36
N CYS A 404 16.05 -4.28 -13.13
CA CYS A 404 14.63 -4.50 -13.28
C CYS A 404 14.07 -4.90 -11.91
N GLU A 405 12.92 -4.38 -11.52
CA GLU A 405 12.32 -4.68 -10.24
C GLU A 405 10.80 -4.81 -10.38
N LYS A 406 10.25 -5.92 -9.93
CA LYS A 406 8.82 -6.14 -9.82
C LYS A 406 8.28 -5.40 -8.59
N ALA A 407 7.08 -4.84 -8.71
CA ALA A 407 6.46 -4.12 -7.60
C ALA A 407 6.33 -5.02 -6.37
N PHE A 408 6.74 -4.49 -5.21
CA PHE A 408 6.35 -5.08 -3.94
C PHE A 408 4.84 -5.01 -3.77
N CYS A 409 4.24 -3.87 -4.09
CA CYS A 409 2.79 -3.69 -4.08
C CYS A 409 2.38 -2.68 -5.15
N VAL A 410 1.27 -2.93 -5.85
CA VAL A 410 0.68 -1.98 -6.79
C VAL A 410 -0.84 -2.02 -6.66
N VAL A 411 -1.43 -0.83 -6.68
CA VAL A 411 -2.88 -0.62 -6.74
C VAL A 411 -3.16 0.18 -8.00
N TRP A 412 -3.91 -0.43 -8.92
CA TRP A 412 -4.26 0.19 -10.20
C TRP A 412 -5.52 1.03 -10.06
N GLY A 413 -5.62 2.14 -10.78
CA GLY A 413 -6.68 3.11 -10.60
C GLY A 413 -8.09 2.64 -10.98
N ASN A 414 -8.18 1.51 -11.68
CA ASN A 414 -9.42 0.81 -11.99
C ASN A 414 -9.82 -0.22 -10.92
N GLU A 415 -9.05 -0.39 -9.84
CA GLU A 415 -9.33 -1.28 -8.73
C GLU A 415 -10.14 -0.56 -7.65
N ASN A 416 -10.98 -1.29 -6.92
CA ASN A 416 -11.88 -0.72 -5.90
C ASN A 416 -11.09 -0.12 -4.73
N GLU A 417 -9.92 -0.69 -4.49
CA GLU A 417 -8.94 -0.31 -3.48
C GLU A 417 -8.23 1.01 -3.85
N ALA A 418 -8.24 1.41 -5.11
CA ALA A 418 -7.59 2.64 -5.53
C ALA A 418 -8.31 3.87 -4.97
N PHE A 419 -7.64 4.56 -4.05
CA PHE A 419 -7.98 5.94 -3.76
C PHE A 419 -6.82 6.74 -3.17
N SER A 420 -6.85 8.04 -3.47
CA SER A 420 -6.00 9.08 -2.89
C SER A 420 -6.78 9.87 -1.86
N ALA A 421 -6.10 10.30 -0.81
CA ALA A 421 -6.63 11.21 0.21
C ALA A 421 -5.76 12.47 0.31
N LEU A 422 -6.34 13.52 0.88
CA LEU A 422 -5.59 14.68 1.37
C LEU A 422 -5.29 14.46 2.84
N THR A 423 -4.03 14.23 3.16
CA THR A 423 -3.59 14.12 4.55
C THR A 423 -3.12 15.48 5.05
N CYS A 424 -3.47 15.80 6.29
CA CYS A 424 -3.04 17.02 6.96
C CYS A 424 -2.16 16.62 8.15
N ASP A 425 -0.85 16.75 8.01
CA ASP A 425 0.11 16.28 9.01
C ASP A 425 0.38 17.36 10.06
N VAL A 426 -0.04 17.10 11.30
CA VAL A 426 0.05 18.06 12.39
C VAL A 426 1.47 18.17 12.95
N ARG A 427 2.35 17.22 12.63
CA ARG A 427 3.78 17.26 12.97
C ARG A 427 4.54 18.30 12.13
N ASP A 428 3.97 18.67 10.99
CA ASP A 428 4.58 19.54 9.99
C ASP A 428 3.65 20.73 9.67
N ASP A 429 3.26 21.47 10.72
CA ASP A 429 2.40 22.65 10.67
C ASP A 429 1.11 22.47 9.85
N ALA A 430 0.47 21.30 9.99
CA ALA A 430 -0.74 20.94 9.25
C ALA A 430 -0.54 20.98 7.72
N ALA A 431 0.67 20.64 7.24
CA ALA A 431 0.96 20.52 5.82
C ALA A 431 -0.01 19.54 5.14
N ILE A 432 -0.61 19.98 4.04
CA ILE A 432 -1.50 19.15 3.23
C ILE A 432 -0.68 18.41 2.18
N ARG A 433 -0.84 17.09 2.13
CA ARG A 433 -0.21 16.21 1.14
C ARG A 433 -1.25 15.34 0.45
N VAL A 434 -1.02 15.05 -0.82
CA VAL A 434 -1.76 13.99 -1.50
C VAL A 434 -1.12 12.66 -1.09
N PHE A 435 -1.92 11.74 -0.59
CA PHE A 435 -1.47 10.46 -0.05
C PHE A 435 -2.19 9.29 -0.74
N PRO A 436 -1.46 8.28 -1.24
CA PRO A 436 -2.06 7.10 -1.86
C PRO A 436 -2.58 6.12 -0.80
N ALA A 437 -3.72 6.47 -0.18
CA ALA A 437 -4.31 5.71 0.92
C ALA A 437 -4.66 4.26 0.55
N GLY A 438 -5.09 4.01 -0.69
CA GLY A 438 -5.33 2.65 -1.19
C GLY A 438 -4.06 1.79 -1.20
N LEU A 439 -2.93 2.34 -1.65
CA LEU A 439 -1.64 1.64 -1.61
C LEU A 439 -1.20 1.39 -0.17
N HIS A 440 -1.39 2.35 0.73
CA HIS A 440 -1.08 2.18 2.14
C HIS A 440 -1.86 1.03 2.79
N GLN A 441 -3.17 0.93 2.52
CA GLN A 441 -3.98 -0.21 2.95
C GLN A 441 -3.44 -1.53 2.40
N ALA A 442 -3.13 -1.59 1.10
CA ALA A 442 -2.64 -2.79 0.44
C ALA A 442 -1.26 -3.24 0.97
N VAL A 443 -0.36 -2.29 1.26
CA VAL A 443 0.94 -2.58 1.87
C VAL A 443 0.77 -3.14 3.28
N VAL A 444 -0.05 -2.49 4.14
CA VAL A 444 -0.31 -2.99 5.50
C VAL A 444 -0.91 -4.40 5.46
N GLN A 445 -1.93 -4.63 4.60
CA GLN A 445 -2.55 -5.94 4.47
C GLN A 445 -1.56 -7.01 3.97
N LYS A 446 -0.67 -6.67 3.04
CA LYS A 446 0.37 -7.58 2.55
C LYS A 446 1.36 -7.93 3.67
N LEU A 447 1.82 -6.95 4.44
CA LEU A 447 2.72 -7.16 5.57
C LEU A 447 2.11 -8.00 6.69
N MET A 448 0.81 -7.83 6.97
CA MET A 448 0.09 -8.68 7.92
C MET A 448 -0.04 -10.14 7.46
N ASN A 449 -0.08 -10.39 6.14
CA ASN A 449 -0.24 -11.73 5.58
C ASN A 449 1.10 -12.44 5.33
N SER A 450 2.19 -11.69 5.17
CA SER A 450 3.52 -12.19 4.82
C SER A 450 4.59 -11.52 5.68
N SER A 451 4.77 -12.07 6.89
CA SER A 451 5.77 -11.63 7.87
C SER A 451 7.21 -11.59 7.35
N SER A 452 7.56 -12.50 6.43
CA SER A 452 8.91 -12.61 5.85
C SER A 452 9.32 -11.38 5.04
N GLN A 453 8.35 -10.56 4.62
CA GLN A 453 8.60 -9.37 3.80
C GLN A 453 8.60 -8.06 4.61
N ILE A 454 8.36 -8.12 5.92
CA ILE A 454 8.25 -6.93 6.78
C ILE A 454 9.57 -6.15 6.84
N GLU A 455 10.68 -6.84 7.08
CA GLU A 455 11.97 -6.18 7.34
C GLU A 455 12.42 -5.31 6.16
N GLU A 456 12.24 -5.79 4.93
CA GLU A 456 12.64 -5.06 3.72
C GLU A 456 11.86 -3.75 3.55
N VAL A 457 10.58 -3.73 3.92
CA VAL A 457 9.75 -2.53 3.87
C VAL A 457 10.09 -1.58 5.02
N LEU A 458 10.31 -2.10 6.24
CA LEU A 458 10.66 -1.27 7.41
C LEU A 458 12.07 -0.66 7.31
N ASP A 459 12.95 -1.18 6.45
CA ASP A 459 14.26 -0.57 6.21
C ASP A 459 14.20 0.68 5.30
N LEU A 460 13.09 0.86 4.57
CA LEU A 460 12.84 2.06 3.76
C LEU A 460 12.75 3.32 4.62
N PHE A 461 12.97 4.48 3.99
CA PHE A 461 12.94 5.76 4.69
C PHE A 461 11.51 6.16 5.07
N GLY A 462 11.30 6.50 6.34
CA GLY A 462 10.08 7.15 6.84
C GLY A 462 10.45 8.14 7.93
N ASP A 463 9.68 9.22 8.09
CA ASP A 463 9.95 10.26 9.09
C ASP A 463 9.75 9.77 10.53
N TYR A 464 8.79 8.87 10.74
CA TYR A 464 8.50 8.24 12.02
C TYR A 464 9.03 6.80 12.08
N GLU A 465 9.83 6.51 13.12
CA GLU A 465 10.49 5.22 13.28
C GLU A 465 9.58 4.09 13.81
N GLY A 466 8.44 4.42 14.43
CA GLY A 466 7.47 3.43 14.92
C GLY A 466 8.09 2.36 15.84
N LEU A 467 7.89 1.09 15.48
CA LEU A 467 8.44 -0.07 16.18
C LEU A 467 9.91 -0.36 15.84
N GLY A 468 10.55 0.51 15.04
CA GLY A 468 11.88 0.30 14.48
C GLY A 468 11.83 -0.59 13.24
N LYS A 469 12.97 -1.20 12.90
CA LYS A 469 13.17 -1.88 11.61
C LYS A 469 12.92 -3.39 11.65
N LYS A 470 12.73 -3.95 12.85
CA LYS A 470 12.60 -5.40 13.03
C LYS A 470 11.14 -5.81 13.07
N PRO A 471 10.77 -6.95 12.47
CA PRO A 471 9.44 -7.51 12.63
C PRO A 471 9.10 -7.73 14.10
N CYS A 472 7.87 -7.41 14.48
CA CYS A 472 7.32 -7.68 15.81
C CYS A 472 6.14 -8.62 15.65
N GLU A 473 6.15 -9.76 16.35
CA GLU A 473 5.04 -10.71 16.35
C GLU A 473 4.49 -10.88 17.76
N ARG A 474 3.17 -10.86 17.90
CA ARG A 474 2.46 -11.10 19.17
C ARG A 474 1.25 -11.95 18.91
N ASP A 475 0.99 -12.90 19.81
CA ASP A 475 -0.19 -13.79 19.70
C ASP A 475 -0.29 -14.53 18.35
N GLY A 476 0.86 -14.85 17.73
CA GLY A 476 0.93 -15.54 16.43
C GLY A 476 0.63 -14.66 15.21
N VAL A 477 0.57 -13.33 15.38
CA VAL A 477 0.30 -12.37 14.30
C VAL A 477 1.32 -11.22 14.26
N PRO A 478 1.70 -10.73 13.06
CA PRO A 478 2.52 -9.55 12.93
C PRO A 478 1.84 -8.30 13.50
N VAL A 479 2.60 -7.50 14.25
CA VAL A 479 2.21 -6.18 14.72
C VAL A 479 2.83 -5.14 13.80
N ILE A 480 1.99 -4.39 13.09
CA ILE A 480 2.40 -3.37 12.11
C ILE A 480 1.99 -2.00 12.65
N ASP A 481 2.96 -1.09 12.80
CA ASP A 481 2.68 0.31 13.06
C ASP A 481 2.25 0.99 11.76
N THR A 482 0.96 1.29 11.64
CA THR A 482 0.39 1.84 10.40
C THR A 482 0.83 3.27 10.13
N PHE A 483 1.26 4.03 11.15
CA PHE A 483 1.83 5.37 10.97
C PHE A 483 3.26 5.31 10.43
N GLN A 484 4.05 4.31 10.84
CA GLN A 484 5.36 4.06 10.25
C GLN A 484 5.23 3.70 8.76
N ILE A 485 4.30 2.79 8.43
CA ILE A 485 4.03 2.42 7.03
C ILE A 485 3.46 3.62 6.24
N HIS A 486 2.67 4.50 6.88
CA HIS A 486 2.19 5.73 6.25
C HIS A 486 3.36 6.59 5.76
N ASP A 487 4.33 6.88 6.63
CA ASP A 487 5.46 7.73 6.26
C ASP A 487 6.36 7.04 5.21
N ILE A 488 6.56 5.73 5.31
CA ILE A 488 7.26 4.94 4.28
C ILE A 488 6.55 5.09 2.93
N VAL A 489 5.24 4.88 2.87
CA VAL A 489 4.48 5.02 1.61
C VAL A 489 4.52 6.46 1.10
N GLN A 490 4.36 7.46 1.96
CA GLN A 490 4.38 8.88 1.59
C GLN A 490 5.71 9.30 0.95
N ARG A 491 6.84 8.72 1.37
CA ARG A 491 8.17 9.06 0.88
C ARG A 491 8.65 8.21 -0.30
N ASN A 492 8.16 6.98 -0.41
CA ASN A 492 8.73 5.97 -1.32
C ASN A 492 7.75 5.48 -2.41
N ALA A 493 6.46 5.83 -2.35
CA ALA A 493 5.51 5.42 -3.38
C ALA A 493 5.79 6.08 -4.74
N PHE A 494 5.59 5.31 -5.80
CA PHE A 494 5.73 5.76 -7.18
C PHE A 494 4.37 5.82 -7.86
N GLY A 495 4.10 6.93 -8.55
CA GLY A 495 3.04 6.97 -9.56
C GLY A 495 3.47 6.20 -10.81
N VAL A 496 2.56 5.40 -11.36
CA VAL A 496 2.79 4.61 -12.59
C VAL A 496 2.25 5.29 -13.86
N GLY A 497 1.67 6.48 -13.72
CA GLY A 497 1.02 7.20 -14.81
C GLY A 497 -0.40 6.69 -15.08
N GLN A 498 -1.15 7.44 -15.88
CA GLN A 498 -2.54 7.13 -16.21
C GLN A 498 -2.62 5.84 -17.06
N GLN A 499 -3.30 4.80 -16.54
CA GLN A 499 -3.47 3.52 -17.24
C GLN A 499 -4.82 3.38 -17.96
N SER A 500 -5.80 4.22 -17.61
CA SER A 500 -7.14 4.23 -18.21
C SER A 500 -7.70 5.65 -18.35
N GLU A 501 -8.72 5.84 -19.18
CA GLU A 501 -9.35 7.16 -19.37
C GLU A 501 -10.05 7.67 -18.11
N ASP A 502 -10.55 6.76 -17.27
CA ASP A 502 -11.27 7.05 -16.02
C ASP A 502 -10.35 7.31 -14.81
N GLU A 503 -9.03 7.18 -14.99
CA GLU A 503 -8.05 7.49 -13.96
C GLU A 503 -7.84 8.99 -13.79
N GLY A 504 -8.00 9.46 -12.56
CA GLY A 504 -7.71 10.82 -12.16
C GLY A 504 -6.93 10.88 -10.86
N TYR A 505 -6.88 12.08 -10.26
CA TYR A 505 -6.17 12.28 -9.00
C TYR A 505 -6.76 11.50 -7.81
N ARG A 506 -8.04 11.11 -7.85
CA ARG A 506 -8.73 10.41 -6.74
C ARG A 506 -8.44 8.92 -6.70
N ASN A 507 -8.09 8.31 -7.82
CA ASN A 507 -7.87 6.88 -8.00
C ASN A 507 -6.57 6.65 -8.79
N ALA A 508 -5.54 7.44 -8.50
CA ALA A 508 -4.29 7.34 -9.24
C ALA A 508 -3.64 5.97 -9.00
N SER A 509 -3.21 5.32 -10.10
CA SER A 509 -2.42 4.11 -10.01
C SER A 509 -1.08 4.40 -9.29
N THR A 510 -0.79 3.64 -8.24
CA THR A 510 0.41 3.82 -7.40
C THR A 510 0.98 2.49 -6.95
N GLY A 511 2.29 2.45 -6.69
CA GLY A 511 2.96 1.25 -6.18
C GLY A 511 4.21 1.54 -5.37
N LEU A 512 4.73 0.50 -4.74
CA LEU A 512 5.95 0.49 -3.95
C LEU A 512 6.95 -0.51 -4.56
N TRP A 513 8.17 -0.06 -4.79
CA TRP A 513 9.31 -0.84 -5.29
C TRP A 513 10.47 -0.62 -4.31
N ILE A 514 10.84 -1.67 -3.56
CA ILE A 514 11.75 -1.57 -2.42
C ILE A 514 13.15 -1.11 -2.86
N ARG A 515 13.74 -1.75 -3.88
CA ARG A 515 15.08 -1.42 -4.37
C ARG A 515 15.10 -0.03 -5.01
N ALA A 516 14.10 0.31 -5.82
CA ALA A 516 13.98 1.61 -6.48
C ALA A 516 13.80 2.77 -5.50
N SER A 517 13.19 2.52 -4.34
CA SER A 517 13.02 3.50 -3.28
C SER A 517 14.35 4.05 -2.73
N TYR A 518 15.47 3.34 -2.93
CA TYR A 518 16.80 3.83 -2.58
C TYR A 518 17.45 4.73 -3.63
N ILE A 519 16.83 4.94 -4.80
CA ILE A 519 17.42 5.81 -5.83
C ILE A 519 17.15 7.27 -5.47
N ASN A 520 18.20 8.01 -5.09
CA ASN A 520 18.09 9.43 -4.74
C ASN A 520 17.78 10.33 -5.95
N HIS A 521 17.24 11.51 -5.65
CA HIS A 521 16.92 12.52 -6.65
C HIS A 521 18.17 13.27 -7.16
N SER A 522 18.24 13.44 -8.48
CA SER A 522 19.01 14.51 -9.11
C SER A 522 18.31 15.00 -10.37
N CYS A 523 18.19 16.32 -10.54
CA CYS A 523 17.62 16.91 -11.77
C CYS A 523 18.45 16.59 -13.03
N ILE A 524 19.69 16.13 -12.84
CA ILE A 524 20.62 15.68 -13.88
C ILE A 524 21.13 14.27 -13.58
N GLY A 525 20.22 13.40 -13.14
CA GLY A 525 20.51 12.00 -12.81
C GLY A 525 21.18 11.23 -13.95
N ASN A 526 21.91 10.18 -13.57
CA ASN A 526 22.59 9.27 -14.49
C ASN A 526 21.72 8.06 -14.88
N ALA A 527 20.46 8.01 -14.42
CA ALA A 527 19.51 6.97 -14.73
C ALA A 527 18.13 7.52 -15.12
N LYS A 528 17.41 6.75 -15.94
CA LYS A 528 16.00 6.98 -16.31
C LYS A 528 15.15 5.79 -15.88
N LYS A 529 13.90 6.08 -15.51
CA LYS A 529 12.90 5.10 -15.08
C LYS A 529 11.89 4.85 -16.20
N GLU A 530 11.63 3.59 -16.48
CA GLU A 530 10.60 3.08 -17.38
C GLU A 530 9.74 2.05 -16.63
N LEU A 531 8.49 1.88 -17.05
CA LEU A 531 7.56 0.93 -16.46
C LEU A 531 6.90 0.10 -17.57
N VAL A 532 6.82 -1.22 -17.35
CA VAL A 532 6.03 -2.14 -18.16
C VAL A 532 5.12 -2.90 -17.20
N GLY A 533 3.86 -2.52 -17.10
CA GLY A 533 2.98 -2.99 -16.02
C GLY A 533 3.60 -2.65 -14.66
N ASP A 534 3.71 -3.64 -13.78
CA ASP A 534 4.32 -3.53 -12.45
C ASP A 534 5.84 -3.80 -12.41
N LEU A 535 6.48 -3.98 -13.57
CA LEU A 535 7.94 -4.11 -13.68
C LEU A 535 8.57 -2.74 -13.94
N MET A 536 9.38 -2.27 -13.00
CA MET A 536 10.20 -1.06 -13.13
C MET A 536 11.54 -1.40 -13.77
N ILE A 537 11.92 -0.65 -14.80
CA ILE A 537 13.19 -0.79 -15.50
C ILE A 537 13.97 0.51 -15.33
N ILE A 538 15.19 0.41 -14.84
CA ILE A 538 16.10 1.54 -14.71
C ILE A 538 17.23 1.38 -15.71
N ARG A 539 17.46 2.40 -16.54
CA ARG A 539 18.51 2.42 -17.57
C ARG A 539 19.48 3.56 -17.34
N ALA A 540 20.75 3.33 -17.68
CA ALA A 540 21.77 4.36 -17.62
C ALA A 540 21.55 5.41 -18.72
N THR A 541 21.60 6.70 -18.38
CA THR A 541 21.53 7.81 -19.36
C THR A 541 22.90 8.27 -19.82
N ARG A 542 23.95 7.81 -19.13
CA ARG A 542 25.36 8.00 -19.45
C ARG A 542 26.15 6.85 -18.82
N LYS A 543 27.44 6.76 -19.13
CA LYS A 543 28.35 5.85 -18.44
C LYS A 543 28.32 6.10 -16.92
N ILE A 544 28.19 5.02 -16.16
CA ILE A 544 28.22 5.00 -14.69
C ILE A 544 29.41 4.15 -14.26
N LEU A 545 30.25 4.70 -13.38
CA LEU A 545 31.40 3.98 -12.86
C LEU A 545 31.00 3.06 -11.69
N ALA A 546 31.78 2.00 -11.47
CA ALA A 546 31.59 1.16 -10.28
C ALA A 546 31.70 2.01 -9.01
N GLY A 547 30.76 1.85 -8.09
CA GLY A 547 30.67 2.62 -6.85
C GLY A 547 30.07 4.02 -7.00
N GLU A 548 29.71 4.46 -8.21
CA GLU A 548 28.99 5.72 -8.42
C GLU A 548 27.52 5.58 -7.98
N GLU A 549 26.97 6.64 -7.38
CA GLU A 549 25.56 6.67 -6.98
C GLU A 549 24.64 6.77 -8.19
N ILE A 550 23.63 5.93 -8.23
CA ILE A 550 22.57 5.92 -9.24
C ILE A 550 21.49 6.89 -8.78
N MET A 551 21.15 7.85 -9.66
CA MET A 551 20.14 8.87 -9.38
C MET A 551 19.24 9.09 -10.59
N HIS A 552 17.96 9.38 -10.35
CA HIS A 552 17.03 9.82 -11.38
C HIS A 552 16.28 11.08 -10.96
N SER A 553 15.62 11.75 -11.91
CA SER A 553 14.79 12.92 -11.58
C SER A 553 13.42 12.47 -11.09
N TYR A 554 13.01 12.95 -9.91
CA TYR A 554 11.67 12.72 -9.35
C TYR A 554 10.63 13.66 -9.97
N ASP A 555 11.07 14.86 -10.29
CA ASP A 555 10.27 15.93 -10.88
C ASP A 555 10.97 16.41 -12.15
N THR A 556 10.21 16.66 -13.22
CA THR A 556 10.74 17.08 -14.53
C THR A 556 10.34 18.52 -14.89
N THR A 557 9.74 19.25 -13.94
CA THR A 557 9.36 20.65 -14.08
C THR A 557 10.59 21.47 -14.42
N SER A 558 10.58 22.16 -15.56
CA SER A 558 11.73 22.94 -16.00
C SER A 558 11.98 24.19 -15.15
N GLU A 559 10.92 24.77 -14.59
CA GLU A 559 10.98 25.99 -13.78
C GLU A 559 11.58 25.69 -12.40
N TYR A 560 12.69 26.36 -12.08
CA TYR A 560 13.41 26.16 -10.82
C TYR A 560 12.52 26.37 -9.59
N ASP A 561 11.87 27.54 -9.44
CA ASP A 561 11.12 27.86 -8.22
C ASP A 561 9.92 26.90 -8.03
N ALA A 562 9.23 26.55 -9.13
CA ALA A 562 8.15 25.56 -9.11
C ALA A 562 8.65 24.14 -8.78
N ARG A 563 9.78 23.71 -9.37
CA ARG A 563 10.39 22.40 -9.10
C ARG A 563 10.84 22.29 -7.65
N MET A 564 11.51 23.31 -7.11
CA MET A 564 11.95 23.32 -5.71
C MET A 564 10.75 23.26 -4.75
N LYS A 565 9.69 24.02 -5.06
CA LYS A 565 8.44 23.97 -4.29
C LYS A 565 7.80 22.58 -4.34
N ALA A 566 7.72 21.96 -5.52
CA ALA A 566 7.16 20.62 -5.69
C ALA A 566 7.98 19.56 -4.92
N LEU A 567 9.31 19.62 -5.00
CA LEU A 567 10.20 18.71 -4.28
C LEU A 567 10.03 18.83 -2.76
N TYR A 568 9.93 20.06 -2.25
CA TYR A 568 9.74 20.32 -0.84
C TYR A 568 8.36 19.86 -0.34
N LEU A 569 7.28 20.18 -1.06
CA LEU A 569 5.93 19.81 -0.64
C LEU A 569 5.72 18.30 -0.59
N THR A 570 6.22 17.57 -1.59
CA THR A 570 6.02 16.12 -1.70
C THR A 570 7.03 15.33 -0.87
N TRP A 571 8.33 15.64 -0.97
CA TRP A 571 9.40 14.84 -0.35
C TRP A 571 10.16 15.55 0.78
N GLY A 572 9.88 16.83 1.06
CA GLY A 572 10.47 17.52 2.21
C GLY A 572 11.93 17.96 2.04
N PHE A 573 12.47 17.99 0.82
CA PHE A 573 13.87 18.39 0.60
C PHE A 573 14.06 19.44 -0.50
N HIS A 574 15.20 20.13 -0.43
CA HIS A 574 15.69 21.02 -1.48
C HIS A 574 16.82 20.32 -2.26
N CYS A 575 16.67 20.17 -3.57
CA CYS A 575 17.70 19.56 -4.42
C CYS A 575 18.96 20.44 -4.50
N SER A 576 20.11 19.84 -4.22
CA SER A 576 21.44 20.46 -4.25
C SER A 576 22.30 20.03 -5.43
N CYS A 577 21.71 19.41 -6.46
CA CYS A 577 22.46 19.03 -7.67
C CYS A 577 23.06 20.25 -8.37
N ARG A 578 24.10 20.05 -9.19
CA ARG A 578 24.82 21.13 -9.88
C ARG A 578 23.90 22.06 -10.69
N LEU A 579 22.83 21.53 -11.31
CA LEU A 579 21.84 22.34 -12.02
C LEU A 579 21.11 23.30 -11.06
N CYS A 580 20.58 22.78 -9.96
CA CYS A 580 19.85 23.59 -8.98
C CYS A 580 20.76 24.63 -8.31
N VAL A 581 22.02 24.29 -8.02
CA VAL A 581 23.00 25.24 -7.47
C VAL A 581 23.22 26.41 -8.43
N VAL A 582 23.35 26.14 -9.72
CA VAL A 582 23.55 27.20 -10.73
C VAL A 582 22.28 28.02 -10.95
N GLU A 583 21.10 27.39 -11.03
CA GLU A 583 19.83 28.12 -11.18
C GLU A 583 19.49 28.99 -9.96
N ALA A 584 19.90 28.57 -8.76
CA ALA A 584 19.75 29.37 -7.55
C ALA A 584 20.55 30.69 -7.59
N GLN A 585 21.69 30.70 -8.29
CA GLN A 585 22.54 31.89 -8.44
C GLN A 585 21.98 32.92 -9.43
N ASP A 586 21.09 32.52 -10.34
CA ASP A 586 20.40 33.47 -11.20
C ASP A 586 19.47 34.37 -10.37
N SER A 587 19.40 35.65 -10.72
CA SER A 587 18.45 36.55 -10.07
C SER A 587 17.00 36.13 -10.40
N PRO A 588 16.04 36.37 -9.48
CA PRO A 588 14.62 36.11 -9.74
C PRO A 588 14.12 36.76 -11.05
N ALA A 589 14.67 37.92 -11.42
CA ALA A 589 14.34 38.61 -12.66
C ALA A 589 14.79 37.81 -13.91
N VAL A 590 15.99 37.23 -13.89
CA VAL A 590 16.50 36.38 -14.98
C VAL A 590 15.66 35.11 -15.10
N ARG A 591 15.36 34.44 -13.98
CA ARG A 591 14.51 33.24 -13.98
C ARG A 591 13.11 33.54 -14.53
N LYS A 592 12.48 34.64 -14.09
CA LYS A 592 11.17 35.10 -14.59
C LYS A 592 11.20 35.43 -16.08
N LYS A 593 12.23 36.12 -16.56
CA LYS A 593 12.41 36.42 -17.99
C LYS A 593 12.55 35.14 -18.81
N ARG A 594 13.37 34.18 -18.35
CA ARG A 594 13.53 32.87 -18.99
C ARG A 594 12.20 32.11 -19.07
N LEU A 595 11.41 32.11 -17.99
CA LEU A 595 10.09 31.48 -17.95
C LEU A 595 9.12 32.10 -18.96
N MET A 596 9.07 33.43 -19.07
CA MET A 596 8.22 34.12 -20.05
C MET A 596 8.61 33.75 -21.49
N LEU A 597 9.91 33.81 -21.81
CA LEU A 597 10.41 33.45 -23.13
C LEU A 597 10.16 31.97 -23.47
N LYS A 598 10.26 31.07 -22.48
CA LYS A 598 9.88 29.67 -22.63
C LYS A 598 8.40 29.53 -22.97
N LYS A 599 7.51 30.21 -22.24
CA LYS A 599 6.06 30.19 -22.53
C LYS A 599 5.76 30.70 -23.93
N ASP A 600 6.43 31.76 -24.38
CA ASP A 600 6.30 32.26 -25.75
C ASP A 600 6.78 31.24 -26.80
N ALA A 601 7.87 30.51 -26.50
CA ALA A 601 8.36 29.44 -27.35
C ALA A 601 7.41 28.23 -27.39
N ASP A 602 6.86 27.82 -26.25
CA ASP A 602 5.89 26.73 -26.15
C ASP A 602 4.61 27.07 -26.95
N LEU A 603 4.06 28.29 -26.77
CA LEU A 603 2.91 28.77 -27.55
C LEU A 603 3.21 28.85 -29.05
N PHE A 604 4.44 29.21 -29.43
CA PHE A 604 4.87 29.19 -30.83
C PHE A 604 4.89 27.76 -31.38
N ILE A 605 5.45 26.80 -30.62
CA ILE A 605 5.53 25.39 -31.01
C ILE A 605 4.13 24.80 -31.18
N GLU A 606 3.22 25.06 -30.24
CA GLU A 606 1.82 24.58 -30.31
C GLU A 606 1.08 25.10 -31.55
N ARG A 607 1.36 26.34 -31.96
CA ARG A 607 0.68 27.01 -33.08
C ARG A 607 1.34 26.78 -34.44
N THR A 608 2.51 26.14 -34.50
CA THR A 608 3.27 26.04 -35.74
C THR A 608 3.80 24.63 -36.00
N LYS A 609 3.67 24.16 -37.25
CA LYS A 609 4.22 22.89 -37.67
C LYS A 609 5.70 23.09 -38.09
N PRO A 610 6.64 22.29 -37.58
CA PRO A 610 8.05 22.39 -37.95
C PRO A 610 8.30 21.89 -39.39
N THR A 611 7.65 20.81 -39.80
CA THR A 611 7.81 20.23 -41.14
C THR A 611 7.24 21.17 -42.21
N GLY A 612 8.07 21.58 -43.18
CA GLY A 612 7.67 22.52 -44.22
C GLY A 612 7.51 23.96 -43.76
N ALA A 613 8.02 24.32 -42.58
CA ALA A 613 7.93 25.68 -42.05
C ALA A 613 8.59 26.72 -42.99
N GLY A 614 7.86 27.81 -43.25
CA GLY A 614 8.39 28.93 -44.03
C GLY A 614 9.49 29.71 -43.32
N ILE A 615 10.30 30.45 -44.09
CA ILE A 615 11.47 31.21 -43.59
C ILE A 615 11.12 32.14 -42.42
N ILE A 616 9.94 32.77 -42.43
CA ILE A 616 9.48 33.68 -41.38
C ILE A 616 9.32 32.94 -40.04
N ALA A 617 8.71 31.74 -40.05
CA ALA A 617 8.53 30.93 -38.85
C ALA A 617 9.87 30.45 -38.29
N VAL A 618 10.78 29.98 -39.15
CA VAL A 618 12.13 29.58 -38.75
C VAL A 618 12.91 30.75 -38.14
N ASN A 619 12.84 31.95 -38.73
CA ASN A 619 13.49 33.13 -38.19
C ASN A 619 12.90 33.58 -36.84
N ARG A 620 11.58 33.40 -36.64
CA ARG A 620 10.94 33.62 -35.33
C ARG A 620 11.43 32.61 -34.30
N ALA A 621 11.47 31.33 -34.64
CA ALA A 621 12.00 30.29 -33.76
C ALA A 621 13.47 30.52 -33.37
N LYS A 622 14.33 30.89 -34.33
CA LYS A 622 15.73 31.26 -34.07
C LYS A 622 15.86 32.46 -33.13
N ARG A 623 15.00 33.47 -33.28
CA ARG A 623 14.95 34.62 -32.37
C ARG A 623 14.56 34.21 -30.96
N LEU A 624 13.50 33.41 -30.80
CA LEU A 624 13.08 32.89 -29.50
C LEU A 624 14.19 32.06 -28.84
N ARG A 625 14.81 31.13 -29.58
CA ARG A 625 15.97 30.35 -29.11
C ARG A 625 17.08 31.26 -28.58
N ARG A 626 17.49 32.27 -29.37
CA ARG A 626 18.55 33.21 -28.97
C ARG A 626 18.15 34.01 -27.72
N SER A 627 16.93 34.55 -27.66
CA SER A 627 16.47 35.30 -26.49
C SER A 627 16.48 34.45 -25.21
N ILE A 628 16.11 33.16 -25.32
CA ILE A 628 16.20 32.22 -24.19
C ILE A 628 17.66 31.96 -23.83
N GLU A 629 18.51 31.72 -24.83
CA GLU A 629 19.94 31.44 -24.66
C GLU A 629 20.66 32.58 -23.92
N GLU A 630 20.35 33.84 -24.24
CA GLU A 630 20.88 35.05 -23.57
C GLU A 630 20.52 35.14 -22.08
N THR A 631 19.55 34.36 -21.61
CA THR A 631 19.23 34.28 -20.17
C THR A 631 20.17 33.36 -19.39
N TYR A 632 21.00 32.56 -20.05
CA TYR A 632 21.92 31.62 -19.39
C TYR A 632 23.33 32.21 -19.34
N ASN A 633 23.92 32.22 -18.14
CA ASN A 633 25.34 32.53 -18.01
C ASN A 633 26.19 31.36 -18.55
N GLU A 634 26.90 31.58 -19.66
CA GLU A 634 27.63 30.52 -20.36
C GLU A 634 28.67 29.80 -19.49
N LYS A 635 29.36 30.54 -18.60
CA LYS A 635 30.35 29.98 -17.68
C LYS A 635 29.71 29.09 -16.61
N ASN A 636 28.63 29.58 -15.99
CA ASN A 636 27.96 28.84 -14.90
C ASN A 636 27.24 27.60 -15.43
N TYR A 637 26.63 27.68 -16.62
CA TYR A 637 25.89 26.60 -17.25
C TYR A 637 26.75 25.65 -18.10
N LYS A 638 28.08 25.72 -18.00
CA LYS A 638 28.97 24.81 -18.74
C LYS A 638 28.66 23.35 -18.38
N ASN A 639 28.40 22.55 -19.41
CA ASN A 639 28.02 21.12 -19.33
C ASN A 639 26.74 20.85 -18.52
N LEU A 640 25.87 21.85 -18.38
CA LEU A 640 24.55 21.69 -17.76
C LEU A 640 23.45 21.81 -18.81
N PRO A 641 22.32 21.09 -18.62
CA PRO A 641 21.19 21.23 -19.52
C PRO A 641 20.59 22.63 -19.42
N ARG A 642 20.23 23.19 -20.57
CA ARG A 642 19.48 24.44 -20.69
C ARG A 642 18.03 24.10 -21.02
N THR A 643 17.29 23.58 -20.04
CA THR A 643 15.98 22.92 -20.22
C THR A 643 14.96 23.78 -20.98
N ALA A 644 15.00 25.11 -20.83
CA ALA A 644 14.12 26.02 -21.57
C ALA A 644 14.34 26.05 -23.09
N LEU A 645 15.52 25.61 -23.58
CA LEU A 645 15.83 25.56 -25.00
C LEU A 645 15.34 24.28 -25.70
N VAL A 646 15.14 23.18 -24.95
CA VAL A 646 14.90 21.84 -25.51
C VAL A 646 13.77 21.81 -26.54
N GLY A 647 12.62 22.42 -26.21
CA GLY A 647 11.45 22.41 -27.09
C GLY A 647 11.69 23.15 -28.41
N ILE A 648 12.27 24.36 -28.34
CA ILE A 648 12.49 25.19 -29.53
C ILE A 648 13.65 24.68 -30.38
N GLU A 649 14.66 24.05 -29.76
CA GLU A 649 15.76 23.39 -30.47
C GLU A 649 15.28 22.16 -31.23
N LYS A 650 14.43 21.33 -30.60
CA LYS A 650 13.79 20.19 -31.28
C LYS A 650 12.95 20.66 -32.47
N TRP A 651 12.14 21.71 -32.30
CA TRP A 651 11.36 22.29 -33.39
C TRP A 651 12.25 22.76 -34.55
N LEU A 652 13.36 23.44 -34.25
CA LEU A 652 14.32 23.93 -35.24
C LEU A 652 15.06 22.79 -35.95
N GLN A 653 15.44 21.72 -35.23
CA GLN A 653 16.02 20.52 -35.83
C GLN A 653 15.05 19.88 -36.83
N THR A 654 13.79 19.66 -36.44
CA THR A 654 12.77 19.10 -37.33
C THR A 654 12.49 20.00 -38.54
N ALA A 655 12.50 21.32 -38.37
CA ALA A 655 12.33 22.27 -39.48
C ALA A 655 13.56 22.34 -40.42
N GLY A 656 14.75 22.01 -39.90
CA GLY A 656 16.03 22.04 -40.62
C GLY A 656 16.37 20.73 -41.35
N CYS A 657 15.78 19.59 -40.95
CA CYS A 657 15.84 18.34 -41.70
C CYS A 657 15.05 18.51 -43.01
N ARG A 658 15.77 18.85 -44.09
CA ARG A 658 15.30 18.75 -45.48
C ARG A 658 16.02 17.60 -46.17
#